data_AF-A0A1M6RMJ9-F1
#
_entry.id   AF-A0A1M6RMJ9-F1
#
_cell.length_a   1.000
_cell.length_b   1.000
_cell.length_c   1.000
_cell.angle_alpha   90.00
_cell.angle_beta   90.00
_cell.angle_gamma   90.00
#
_symmetry.space_group_name_H-M   'P 1'
#
loop_
_entity.id
_entity.type
_entity.pdbx_description
1 polymer ?
#
loop_
_entity_poly.entity_id
_entity_poly.type
_entity_poly.pdbx_seq_one_letter_code
_entity_poly.pdbx_strand_id
1 'polypeptide(L)'
;MKKLSLTLLCLVLFIGISYAQGQRPQRQRGSLKQQVQNKQKMNYDEFVKDANKKYEEFRDSVNKKYAEFMEKAWKDYPIEDAVDRPKEDQIKPIEYDKMTDEDYLEEMKREEAEKKLAEEQKKREEEQARLAVEQKKQEEEQARLAAEKKAQEEEFARLAAEKKAQEEELARIAAEKKKQEENLARIAAEKKKQEEEIARIVAEKKQQEEKQAKLAEKKKKQEEEQARLAAEKKAREEEQARLAAEKKAQQEEKARMLAEKKKQEEEKARILAEQKKIREEQKRIADEKKKQEEKQKQLEKEQKEAELKKLLAEKKKKEEEERQLALKQKEQERKQQLMEEELRKQEEKQRKMEEKQRQQEEKQRQLEEKRKQQEEKARLLAEQKKQQEEEQARLAAEKKKQEEEQARIAAEKKKQEEEQARIAAEQKKQEEQQRQLAEKQRKQEEKARQLAEKKKQQEEQARLMAEKKKKQEEQARLLAEKKKQQEEQQRLLAEQKKKQQEKQSKPIEAVVVPVVLEVKPQPKPQQPIIENKESMETSDFMFYGTNMKVRWGNAKQFKLKGTDKKSLSEAFMELTSKGYTNLVHDCLELRKEYKLCDWAYYKMLQTISELTCGKGTNEAIFMQGVLLNQSGYQIRFALEENTKLHIMSRMDGFPYDRGYLTADGKLFFLMDNCKAKNMSVCDAAYPGEQMMSLGIAEQPELKKNLSDNRTVISRFVNVKADMQMNKNLMDFYNDYPTSYDGKDMMTRWAYYANTPVSQEVKDKVYPQLKQQIGNAPKLMAANMLLNWVQMGLTYGYDEKVWGHDRAFFAEESLFYPFCDCEDRSILFSHLIRDLLDLDVVLVYYPGHLYTAVCFNEDVTGDYIMVNGRKFTVADPTYYNANVGKTMSKMDNSKAKVILLKR
;
A
#
# COMPACT_ATOMS: atom_id res chain seq x y z
N MET A 1 1.18 67.44 79.68
CA MET A 1 2.05 68.64 79.52
C MET A 1 3.05 68.33 78.42
N LYS A 2 2.86 68.86 77.21
CA LYS A 2 3.54 70.06 76.70
C LYS A 2 5.07 69.97 76.75
N LYS A 3 5.65 69.87 75.54
CA LYS A 3 6.82 70.61 75.04
C LYS A 3 8.17 70.38 75.75
N LEU A 4 8.92 69.42 75.24
CA LEU A 4 10.27 69.67 74.71
C LEU A 4 10.22 69.19 73.25
N SER A 5 9.88 70.01 72.25
CA SER A 5 10.53 71.23 71.74
C SER A 5 11.86 70.97 71.02
N LEU A 6 11.71 70.59 69.74
CA LEU A 6 12.17 71.39 68.59
C LEU A 6 13.66 71.42 68.22
N THR A 7 14.57 70.78 68.96
CA THR A 7 16.00 70.69 68.55
C THR A 7 16.44 69.31 68.09
N LEU A 8 15.67 68.25 68.35
CA LEU A 8 15.94 66.90 67.81
C LEU A 8 15.30 66.65 66.43
N LEU A 9 14.39 67.55 66.00
CA LEU A 9 13.68 67.44 64.72
C LEU A 9 14.52 67.91 63.52
N CYS A 10 15.60 68.67 63.74
CA CYS A 10 16.46 69.20 62.66
C CYS A 10 17.69 68.33 62.34
N LEU A 11 18.03 67.33 63.17
CA LEU A 11 19.17 66.44 62.94
C LEU A 11 18.79 65.11 62.23
N VAL A 12 17.50 64.81 62.11
CA VAL A 12 16.98 63.70 61.28
C VAL A 12 16.60 64.19 59.86
N LEU A 13 16.58 65.50 59.62
CA LEU A 13 16.29 66.10 58.31
C LEU A 13 17.51 66.27 57.38
N PHE A 14 18.73 65.87 57.80
CA PHE A 14 19.93 65.92 56.96
C PHE A 14 20.58 64.55 56.63
N ILE A 15 20.05 63.44 57.16
CA ILE A 15 20.40 62.08 56.69
C ILE A 15 19.30 61.51 55.76
N GLY A 16 18.17 62.20 55.60
CA GLY A 16 17.08 61.84 54.70
C GLY A 16 17.16 62.40 53.27
N ILE A 17 18.30 62.95 52.82
CA ILE A 17 18.44 63.59 51.49
C ILE A 17 19.47 62.87 50.57
N SER A 18 20.10 61.78 51.02
CA SER A 18 21.00 60.96 50.17
C SER A 18 20.52 59.53 49.88
N TYR A 19 19.26 59.20 50.17
CA TYR A 19 18.59 57.99 49.67
C TYR A 19 17.19 58.35 49.13
N ALA A 20 17.16 59.35 48.24
CA ALA A 20 15.96 59.75 47.50
C ALA A 20 16.15 59.57 45.99
N GLN A 21 16.80 58.48 45.55
CA GLN A 21 16.72 57.98 44.17
C GLN A 21 16.90 56.46 44.18
N GLY A 22 15.79 55.74 44.25
CA GLY A 22 15.80 54.29 44.13
C GLY A 22 14.49 53.70 44.62
N GLN A 23 13.68 53.21 43.68
CA GLN A 23 12.49 52.39 43.92
C GLN A 23 11.22 53.12 44.38
N ARG A 24 10.67 53.95 43.47
CA ARG A 24 9.21 53.91 43.25
C ARG A 24 8.90 52.58 42.54
N PRO A 25 7.90 51.78 42.96
CA PRO A 25 7.48 50.64 42.17
C PRO A 25 6.93 51.18 40.85
N GLN A 26 7.69 51.01 39.77
CA GLN A 26 7.17 51.15 38.42
C GLN A 26 6.05 50.11 38.27
N ARG A 27 4.79 50.55 38.34
CA ARG A 27 3.70 49.83 37.68
C ARG A 27 4.04 49.82 36.19
N GLN A 28 4.72 48.76 35.74
CA GLN A 28 4.80 48.44 34.32
C GLN A 28 3.38 48.16 33.84
N ARG A 29 2.70 49.20 33.35
CA ARG A 29 1.52 49.03 32.50
C ARG A 29 2.05 48.39 31.23
N GLY A 30 1.87 47.07 31.09
CA GLY A 30 2.14 46.36 29.85
C GLY A 30 1.47 47.08 28.67
N SER A 31 2.03 46.94 27.46
CA SER A 31 1.55 47.66 26.27
C SER A 31 0.04 47.45 26.07
N LEU A 32 -0.64 48.40 25.41
CA LEU A 32 -2.09 48.30 25.12
C LEU A 32 -2.43 46.96 24.44
N LYS A 33 -1.54 46.46 23.56
CA LYS A 33 -1.66 45.16 22.91
C LYS A 33 -1.63 44.00 23.92
N GLN A 34 -0.76 44.06 24.92
CA GLN A 34 -0.67 43.06 25.98
C GLN A 34 -1.87 43.13 26.93
N GLN A 35 -2.42 44.31 27.19
CA GLN A 35 -3.65 44.47 27.97
C GLN A 35 -4.88 43.92 27.24
N VAL A 36 -5.00 44.16 25.93
CA VAL A 36 -6.07 43.60 25.10
C VAL A 36 -5.95 42.07 25.01
N GLN A 37 -4.75 41.54 24.77
CA GLN A 37 -4.51 40.09 24.76
C GLN A 37 -4.81 39.46 26.12
N ASN A 38 -4.38 40.07 27.22
CA ASN A 38 -4.70 39.59 28.56
C ASN A 38 -6.21 39.64 28.85
N LYS A 39 -6.92 40.68 28.40
CA LYS A 39 -8.38 40.77 28.54
C LYS A 39 -9.11 39.73 27.69
N GLN A 40 -8.67 39.49 26.45
CA GLN A 40 -9.22 38.43 25.59
C GLN A 40 -8.96 37.04 26.18
N LYS A 41 -7.76 36.80 26.73
CA LYS A 41 -7.42 35.56 27.43
C LYS A 41 -8.27 35.37 28.69
N MET A 42 -8.43 36.40 29.52
CA MET A 42 -9.33 36.34 30.69
C MET A 42 -10.77 36.06 30.28
N ASN A 43 -11.29 36.70 29.22
CA ASN A 43 -12.64 36.43 28.72
C ASN A 43 -12.79 34.98 28.21
N TYR A 44 -11.76 34.43 27.57
CA TYR A 44 -11.75 33.03 27.13
C TYR A 44 -11.67 32.07 28.32
N ASP A 45 -10.79 32.33 29.28
CA ASP A 45 -10.64 31.50 30.49
C ASP A 45 -11.93 31.52 31.33
N GLU A 46 -12.61 32.67 31.43
CA GLU A 46 -13.92 32.81 32.05
C GLU A 46 -15.00 32.03 31.28
N PHE A 47 -15.00 32.09 29.94
CA PHE A 47 -15.91 31.31 29.12
C PHE A 47 -15.70 29.81 29.31
N VAL A 48 -14.46 29.32 29.30
CA VAL A 48 -14.13 27.90 29.55
C VAL A 48 -14.59 27.49 30.95
N LYS A 49 -14.36 28.34 31.96
CA LYS A 49 -14.80 28.08 33.33
C LYS A 49 -16.33 28.00 33.44
N ASP A 50 -17.06 28.93 32.81
CA ASP A 50 -18.53 28.92 32.78
C ASP A 50 -19.09 27.71 32.01
N ALA A 51 -18.47 27.35 30.89
CA ALA A 51 -18.84 26.16 30.12
C ALA A 51 -18.61 24.87 30.93
N ASN A 52 -17.45 24.71 31.57
CA ASN A 52 -17.15 23.56 32.42
C ASN A 52 -18.13 23.45 33.60
N LYS A 53 -18.47 24.58 34.23
CA LYS A 53 -19.48 24.62 35.30
C LYS A 53 -20.85 24.12 34.81
N LYS A 54 -21.28 24.53 33.61
CA LYS A 54 -22.54 24.05 33.02
C LYS A 54 -22.51 22.56 32.70
N TYR A 55 -21.38 22.02 32.23
CA TYR A 55 -21.21 20.58 32.02
C TYR A 55 -21.29 19.79 33.33
N GLU A 56 -20.63 20.27 34.38
CA GLU A 56 -20.71 19.67 35.71
C GLU A 56 -22.14 19.66 36.26
N GLU A 57 -22.84 20.80 36.21
CA GLU A 57 -24.24 20.92 36.67
C GLU A 57 -25.18 19.99 35.90
N PHE A 58 -24.97 19.84 34.59
CA PHE A 58 -25.72 18.89 33.78
C PHE A 58 -25.44 17.45 34.19
N ARG A 59 -24.18 17.07 34.34
CA ARG A 59 -23.78 15.71 34.75
C ARG A 59 -24.33 15.37 36.14
N ASP A 60 -24.24 16.28 37.10
CA ASP A 60 -24.82 16.14 38.43
C ASP A 60 -26.34 15.94 38.36
N SER A 61 -27.03 16.68 37.47
CA SER A 61 -28.47 16.50 37.24
C SER A 61 -28.80 15.12 36.65
N VAL A 62 -27.99 14.60 35.71
CA VAL A 62 -28.16 13.26 35.16
C VAL A 62 -27.93 12.20 36.22
N ASN A 63 -26.83 12.29 36.96
CA ASN A 63 -26.49 11.33 38.02
C ASN A 63 -27.59 11.28 39.09
N LYS A 64 -28.12 12.44 39.50
CA LYS A 64 -29.25 12.52 40.43
C LYS A 64 -30.50 11.81 39.90
N LYS A 65 -30.89 12.08 38.64
CA LYS A 65 -32.05 11.42 38.03
C LYS A 65 -31.85 9.91 37.90
N TYR A 66 -30.63 9.49 37.56
CA TYR A 66 -30.31 8.07 37.46
C TYR A 66 -30.34 7.38 38.83
N ALA A 67 -29.82 7.99 39.89
CA ALA A 67 -29.90 7.46 41.25
C ALA A 67 -31.36 7.33 41.73
N GLU A 68 -32.19 8.36 41.52
CA GLU A 68 -33.63 8.31 41.82
C GLU A 68 -34.36 7.20 41.03
N PHE A 69 -33.92 6.91 39.81
CA PHE A 69 -34.47 5.83 38.99
C PHE A 69 -33.96 4.45 39.44
N MET A 70 -32.66 4.34 39.75
CA MET A 70 -32.03 3.14 40.30
C MET A 70 -32.74 2.68 41.57
N GLU A 71 -33.17 3.57 42.46
CA GLU A 71 -33.91 3.18 43.67
C GLU A 71 -35.23 2.43 43.37
N LYS A 72 -35.84 2.69 42.19
CA LYS A 72 -37.18 2.21 41.83
C LYS A 72 -37.18 1.11 40.77
N ALA A 73 -36.17 1.04 39.91
CA ALA A 73 -36.17 0.25 38.67
C ALA A 73 -35.71 -1.21 38.85
N TRP A 74 -35.96 -1.84 40.00
CA TRP A 74 -35.57 -3.23 40.25
C TRP A 74 -36.70 -4.20 39.90
N LYS A 75 -36.37 -5.23 39.11
CA LYS A 75 -37.29 -6.31 38.72
C LYS A 75 -36.57 -7.65 38.82
N ASP A 76 -37.30 -8.70 39.12
CA ASP A 76 -36.73 -10.04 39.11
C ASP A 76 -36.73 -10.60 37.69
N TYR A 77 -35.58 -11.15 37.28
CA TYR A 77 -35.40 -11.78 35.99
C TYR A 77 -34.92 -13.22 36.17
N PRO A 78 -35.44 -14.17 35.36
CA PRO A 78 -34.76 -15.44 35.18
C PRO A 78 -33.43 -15.19 34.47
N ILE A 79 -32.39 -15.91 34.90
CA ILE A 79 -31.09 -15.92 34.26
C ILE A 79 -31.01 -17.20 33.43
N GLU A 80 -30.82 -17.02 32.13
CA GLU A 80 -30.56 -18.10 31.18
C GLU A 80 -29.18 -18.70 31.44
N ASP A 81 -29.10 -20.01 31.22
CA ASP A 81 -27.86 -20.75 31.40
C ASP A 81 -26.77 -20.29 30.44
N ALA A 82 -25.54 -20.33 30.93
CA ALA A 82 -24.37 -20.13 30.10
C ALA A 82 -24.38 -21.12 28.94
N VAL A 83 -24.04 -20.63 27.75
CA VAL A 83 -23.71 -21.52 26.63
C VAL A 83 -22.30 -22.02 26.86
N ASP A 84 -22.16 -23.33 27.04
CA ASP A 84 -20.86 -23.98 27.15
C ASP A 84 -20.06 -23.77 25.85
N ARG A 85 -18.74 -23.71 25.98
CA ARG A 85 -17.86 -23.73 24.80
C ARG A 85 -18.12 -24.98 23.96
N PRO A 86 -17.98 -24.90 22.63
CA PRO A 86 -17.99 -26.09 21.79
C PRO A 86 -16.91 -27.06 22.26
N LYS A 87 -17.17 -28.36 22.10
CA LYS A 87 -16.15 -29.37 22.31
C LYS A 87 -15.19 -29.35 21.12
N GLU A 88 -13.91 -29.51 21.40
CA GLU A 88 -12.87 -29.57 20.38
C GLU A 88 -13.08 -30.81 19.50
N ASP A 89 -13.16 -30.61 18.18
CA ASP A 89 -13.21 -31.70 17.23
C ASP A 89 -11.78 -32.27 17.07
N GLN A 90 -11.58 -33.53 17.47
CA GLN A 90 -10.25 -34.16 17.45
C GLN A 90 -9.82 -34.57 16.03
N ILE A 91 -9.55 -33.57 15.18
CA ILE A 91 -9.03 -33.78 13.82
C ILE A 91 -7.51 -33.86 13.87
N LYS A 92 -6.96 -35.01 13.45
CA LYS A 92 -5.53 -35.19 13.28
C LYS A 92 -5.09 -34.52 11.98
N PRO A 93 -3.93 -33.84 11.97
CA PRO A 93 -3.29 -33.40 10.73
C PRO A 93 -3.17 -34.59 9.79
N ILE A 94 -3.59 -34.39 8.54
CA ILE A 94 -3.36 -35.35 7.49
C ILE A 94 -1.99 -35.05 6.91
N GLU A 95 -1.14 -36.07 6.82
CA GLU A 95 0.10 -35.95 6.05
C GLU A 95 -0.24 -36.07 4.58
N TYR A 96 0.17 -35.10 3.77
CA TYR A 96 0.04 -35.21 2.32
C TYR A 96 0.97 -36.33 1.85
N ASP A 97 0.39 -37.49 1.54
CA ASP A 97 1.10 -38.66 1.04
C ASP A 97 1.83 -38.31 -0.27
N LYS A 98 3.15 -38.17 -0.18
CA LYS A 98 4.08 -38.18 -1.31
C LYS A 98 5.02 -39.34 -1.08
N MET A 99 4.99 -40.29 -1.99
CA MET A 99 6.19 -41.04 -2.31
C MET A 99 7.30 -40.00 -2.61
N THR A 100 8.36 -40.05 -1.78
CA THR A 100 9.73 -39.51 -1.93
C THR A 100 10.01 -37.99 -1.78
N ASP A 101 10.57 -37.61 -0.62
CA ASP A 101 11.17 -36.30 -0.29
C ASP A 101 12.34 -35.87 -1.21
N GLU A 102 12.93 -36.80 -1.98
CA GLU A 102 13.94 -36.48 -3.01
C GLU A 102 13.30 -35.82 -4.24
N ASP A 103 12.08 -36.21 -4.62
CA ASP A 103 11.42 -35.72 -5.82
C ASP A 103 10.97 -34.25 -5.69
N TYR A 104 10.65 -33.78 -4.48
CA TYR A 104 10.23 -32.38 -4.25
C TYR A 104 11.39 -31.39 -4.30
N LEU A 105 12.55 -31.74 -3.72
CA LEU A 105 13.77 -30.94 -3.84
C LEU A 105 14.32 -30.99 -5.27
N GLU A 106 14.13 -32.11 -5.97
CA GLU A 106 14.41 -32.20 -7.40
C GLU A 106 13.43 -31.35 -8.21
N GLU A 107 12.13 -31.37 -7.94
CA GLU A 107 11.12 -30.59 -8.66
C GLU A 107 11.34 -29.08 -8.50
N MET A 108 11.65 -28.59 -7.30
CA MET A 108 12.03 -27.19 -7.07
C MET A 108 13.32 -26.80 -7.82
N LYS A 109 14.34 -27.67 -7.80
CA LYS A 109 15.57 -27.46 -8.57
C LYS A 109 15.31 -27.52 -10.08
N ARG A 110 14.36 -28.35 -10.51
CA ARG A 110 13.97 -28.55 -11.91
C ARG A 110 13.18 -27.38 -12.43
N GLU A 111 12.26 -26.81 -11.66
CA GLU A 111 11.55 -25.57 -12.00
C GLU A 111 12.51 -24.39 -12.09
N GLU A 112 13.45 -24.25 -11.15
CA GLU A 112 14.47 -23.20 -11.21
C GLU A 112 15.44 -23.41 -12.41
N ALA A 113 15.80 -24.66 -12.70
CA ALA A 113 16.62 -25.03 -13.85
C ALA A 113 15.89 -24.84 -15.19
N GLU A 114 14.59 -25.16 -15.27
CA GLU A 114 13.76 -24.94 -16.45
C GLU A 114 13.58 -23.45 -16.72
N LYS A 115 13.45 -22.63 -15.67
CA LYS A 115 13.40 -21.17 -15.79
C LYS A 115 14.72 -20.60 -16.29
N LYS A 116 15.85 -21.07 -15.76
CA LYS A 116 17.19 -20.71 -16.26
C LYS A 116 17.41 -21.18 -17.69
N LEU A 117 16.96 -22.39 -18.04
CA LEU A 117 17.07 -22.96 -19.38
C LEU A 117 16.21 -22.18 -20.39
N ALA A 118 15.00 -21.76 -20.01
CA ALA A 118 14.12 -20.95 -20.84
C ALA A 118 14.72 -19.54 -21.09
N GLU A 119 15.31 -18.91 -20.07
CA GLU A 119 16.05 -17.65 -20.24
C GLU A 119 17.29 -17.81 -21.13
N GLU A 120 18.01 -18.93 -20.98
CA GLU A 120 19.20 -19.23 -21.78
C GLU A 120 18.85 -19.58 -23.23
N GLN A 121 17.77 -20.31 -23.47
CA GLN A 121 17.23 -20.58 -24.81
C GLN A 121 16.82 -19.30 -25.50
N LYS A 122 16.12 -18.40 -24.79
CA LYS A 122 15.75 -17.09 -25.33
C LYS A 122 16.98 -16.27 -25.73
N LYS A 123 18.04 -16.28 -24.90
CA LYS A 123 19.33 -15.63 -25.24
C LYS A 123 19.99 -16.25 -26.47
N ARG A 124 19.97 -17.58 -26.63
CA ARG A 124 20.52 -18.27 -27.81
C ARG A 124 19.71 -18.01 -29.07
N GLU A 125 18.39 -17.93 -28.98
CA GLU A 125 17.52 -17.58 -30.11
C GLU A 125 17.76 -16.13 -30.57
N GLU A 126 17.92 -15.21 -29.62
CA GLU A 126 18.31 -13.82 -29.91
C GLU A 126 19.70 -13.74 -30.55
N GLU A 127 20.67 -14.54 -30.09
CA GLU A 127 22.02 -14.62 -30.67
C GLU A 127 22.05 -15.25 -32.06
N GLN A 128 21.28 -16.33 -32.29
CA GLN A 128 21.14 -16.96 -33.61
C GLN A 128 20.46 -16.03 -34.61
N ALA A 129 19.43 -15.30 -34.19
CA ALA A 129 18.79 -14.27 -35.03
C ALA A 129 19.79 -13.17 -35.40
N ARG A 130 20.67 -12.78 -34.47
CA ARG A 130 21.73 -11.79 -34.70
C ARG A 130 22.79 -12.29 -35.69
N LEU A 131 23.23 -13.55 -35.56
CA LEU A 131 24.17 -14.19 -36.48
C LEU A 131 23.60 -14.37 -37.89
N ALA A 132 22.31 -14.68 -38.02
CA ALA A 132 21.64 -14.78 -39.31
C ALA A 132 21.56 -13.42 -40.04
N VAL A 133 21.35 -12.33 -39.29
CA VAL A 133 21.41 -10.96 -39.84
C VAL A 133 22.83 -10.58 -40.26
N GLU A 134 23.85 -10.98 -39.48
CA GLU A 134 25.26 -10.75 -39.82
C GLU A 134 25.69 -11.52 -41.08
N GLN A 135 25.28 -12.79 -41.22
CA GLN A 135 25.53 -13.59 -42.42
C GLN A 135 24.88 -12.98 -43.66
N LYS A 136 23.63 -12.51 -43.54
CA LYS A 136 22.93 -11.84 -44.65
C LYS A 136 23.64 -10.56 -45.09
N LYS A 137 24.21 -9.79 -44.13
CA LYS A 137 25.05 -8.62 -44.44
C LYS A 137 26.34 -9.01 -45.16
N GLN A 138 27.00 -10.10 -44.76
CA GLN A 138 28.21 -10.58 -45.42
C GLN A 138 27.93 -11.09 -46.85
N GLU A 139 26.80 -11.76 -47.07
CA GLU A 139 26.37 -12.18 -48.42
C GLU A 139 26.05 -10.97 -49.33
N GLU A 140 25.36 -9.94 -48.80
CA GLU A 140 25.11 -8.69 -49.53
C GLU A 140 26.41 -7.93 -49.84
N GLU A 141 27.39 -7.93 -48.94
CA GLU A 141 28.69 -7.31 -49.15
C GLU A 141 29.55 -8.07 -50.18
N GLN A 142 29.54 -9.40 -50.17
CA GLN A 142 30.19 -10.21 -51.20
C GLN A 142 29.54 -10.03 -52.57
N ALA A 143 28.21 -9.91 -52.63
CA ALA A 143 27.51 -9.61 -53.88
C ALA A 143 27.85 -8.20 -54.41
N ARG A 144 28.01 -7.22 -53.52
CA ARG A 144 28.44 -5.86 -53.87
C ARG A 144 29.88 -5.84 -54.40
N LEU A 145 30.81 -6.53 -53.73
CA LEU A 145 32.21 -6.65 -54.16
C LEU A 145 32.33 -7.40 -55.49
N ALA A 146 31.51 -8.42 -55.74
CA ALA A 146 31.47 -9.12 -57.03
C ALA A 146 30.95 -8.22 -58.17
N ALA A 147 29.94 -7.39 -57.88
CA ALA A 147 29.43 -6.41 -58.83
C ALA A 147 30.45 -5.30 -59.13
N GLU A 148 31.17 -4.83 -58.12
CA GLU A 148 32.24 -3.82 -58.24
C GLU A 148 33.43 -4.35 -59.05
N LYS A 149 33.83 -5.61 -58.82
CA LYS A 149 34.91 -6.25 -59.60
C LYS A 149 34.53 -6.45 -61.07
N LYS A 150 33.26 -6.78 -61.35
CA LYS A 150 32.73 -6.87 -62.71
C LYS A 150 32.68 -5.51 -63.40
N ALA A 151 32.32 -4.45 -62.67
CA ALA A 151 32.35 -3.08 -63.18
C ALA A 151 33.78 -2.62 -63.49
N GLN A 152 34.76 -2.96 -62.64
CA GLN A 152 36.19 -2.67 -62.88
C GLN A 152 36.75 -3.45 -64.07
N GLU A 153 36.36 -4.72 -64.28
CA GLU A 153 36.75 -5.49 -65.47
C GLU A 153 36.14 -4.92 -66.76
N GLU A 154 34.88 -4.47 -66.72
CA GLU A 154 34.22 -3.79 -67.85
C GLU A 154 34.85 -2.40 -68.13
N GLU A 155 35.29 -1.68 -67.09
CA GLU A 155 36.00 -0.40 -67.22
C GLU A 155 37.42 -0.58 -67.79
N PHE A 156 38.16 -1.61 -67.36
CA PHE A 156 39.47 -1.95 -67.91
C PHE A 156 39.38 -2.40 -69.38
N ALA A 157 38.31 -3.12 -69.74
CA ALA A 157 38.00 -3.49 -71.13
C ALA A 157 37.62 -2.27 -71.99
N ARG A 158 36.88 -1.29 -71.43
CA ARG A 158 36.61 0.00 -72.09
C ARG A 158 37.88 0.82 -72.30
N LEU A 159 38.73 0.96 -71.29
CA LEU A 159 39.99 1.70 -71.37
C LEU A 159 41.00 1.06 -72.35
N ALA A 160 41.03 -0.28 -72.44
CA ALA A 160 41.84 -0.99 -73.43
C ALA A 160 41.31 -0.83 -74.87
N ALA A 161 39.98 -0.79 -75.04
CA ALA A 161 39.35 -0.52 -76.33
C ALA A 161 39.50 0.95 -76.77
N GLU A 162 39.43 1.88 -75.82
CA GLU A 162 39.58 3.33 -76.03
C GLU A 162 41.03 3.71 -76.39
N LYS A 163 42.03 3.06 -75.77
CA LYS A 163 43.45 3.26 -76.12
C LYS A 163 43.81 2.71 -77.51
N LYS A 164 43.17 1.61 -77.93
CA LYS A 164 43.30 1.03 -79.29
C LYS A 164 42.58 1.85 -80.35
N ALA A 165 41.44 2.45 -80.00
CA ALA A 165 40.70 3.37 -80.87
C ALA A 165 41.42 4.72 -81.06
N GLN A 166 42.07 5.26 -80.01
CA GLN A 166 42.85 6.51 -80.09
C GLN A 166 44.16 6.39 -80.91
N GLU A 167 44.80 5.22 -80.93
CA GLU A 167 45.96 4.95 -81.81
C GLU A 167 45.56 4.74 -83.29
N GLU A 168 44.40 4.14 -83.57
CA GLU A 168 43.85 4.01 -84.93
C GLU A 168 43.27 5.32 -85.48
N GLU A 169 42.71 6.18 -84.63
CA GLU A 169 42.12 7.48 -85.01
C GLU A 169 43.20 8.53 -85.37
N LEU A 170 44.36 8.53 -84.71
CA LEU A 170 45.53 9.34 -85.09
C LEU A 170 46.12 8.95 -86.45
N ALA A 171 46.01 7.67 -86.86
CA ALA A 171 46.42 7.20 -88.18
C ALA A 171 45.37 7.49 -89.28
N ARG A 172 44.07 7.58 -88.92
CA ARG A 172 42.98 7.84 -89.88
C ARG A 172 42.79 9.33 -90.19
N ILE A 173 43.02 10.22 -89.23
CA ILE A 173 42.96 11.70 -89.42
C ILE A 173 44.05 12.20 -90.40
N ALA A 174 45.17 11.49 -90.55
CA ALA A 174 46.20 11.77 -91.55
C ALA A 174 45.82 11.34 -92.99
N ALA A 175 44.90 10.39 -93.16
CA ALA A 175 44.44 9.89 -94.46
C ALA A 175 43.11 10.53 -94.91
N GLU A 176 42.26 10.94 -93.98
CA GLU A 176 40.90 11.47 -94.23
C GLU A 176 40.90 12.95 -94.64
N LYS A 177 42.02 13.68 -94.45
CA LYS A 177 42.25 15.02 -95.01
C LYS A 177 42.49 15.03 -96.54
N LYS A 178 42.71 13.87 -97.17
CA LYS A 178 42.97 13.72 -98.62
C LYS A 178 41.77 13.19 -99.41
N LYS A 179 40.64 12.85 -98.77
CA LYS A 179 39.42 12.35 -99.43
C LYS A 179 38.16 13.20 -99.19
N GLN A 180 38.29 14.28 -98.40
CA GLN A 180 37.30 15.35 -98.32
C GLN A 180 37.25 16.25 -99.59
N GLU A 181 38.10 16.03 -100.59
CA GLU A 181 38.02 16.72 -101.89
C GLU A 181 37.15 16.03 -102.95
N GLU A 182 36.66 14.79 -102.76
CA GLU A 182 36.04 14.04 -103.89
C GLU A 182 34.60 13.54 -103.69
N ASN A 183 34.06 13.50 -102.46
CA ASN A 183 32.70 12.97 -102.22
C ASN A 183 31.66 14.02 -101.80
N LEU A 184 31.92 15.29 -102.13
CA LEU A 184 30.91 16.35 -102.25
C LEU A 184 29.99 16.18 -103.49
N ALA A 185 30.15 15.12 -104.28
CA ALA A 185 29.32 14.84 -105.45
C ALA A 185 28.28 13.71 -105.27
N ARG A 186 28.19 13.05 -104.10
CA ARG A 186 27.25 11.93 -103.89
C ARG A 186 26.40 12.04 -102.62
N ILE A 187 26.25 13.24 -102.08
CA ILE A 187 25.04 13.63 -101.35
C ILE A 187 24.08 14.16 -102.42
N ALA A 188 23.14 13.35 -102.90
CA ALA A 188 21.98 13.94 -103.57
C ALA A 188 20.84 12.94 -103.77
N ALA A 189 21.14 11.66 -104.04
CA ALA A 189 20.12 10.81 -104.66
C ALA A 189 19.44 9.81 -103.73
N GLU A 190 20.08 9.31 -102.67
CA GLU A 190 19.70 7.96 -102.20
C GLU A 190 19.33 7.81 -100.73
N LYS A 191 19.52 8.83 -99.89
CA LYS A 191 19.10 8.80 -98.48
C LYS A 191 17.78 9.51 -98.18
N LYS A 192 17.09 10.07 -99.20
CA LYS A 192 15.73 10.64 -99.08
C LYS A 192 14.61 9.59 -99.18
N LYS A 193 14.92 8.32 -99.49
CA LYS A 193 13.91 7.24 -99.65
C LYS A 193 13.86 6.20 -98.53
N GLN A 194 14.75 6.25 -97.55
CA GLN A 194 14.80 5.27 -96.45
C GLN A 194 14.54 5.86 -95.06
N GLU A 195 14.45 7.19 -94.91
CA GLU A 195 14.14 7.85 -93.63
C GLU A 195 12.63 8.01 -93.35
N GLU A 196 11.74 7.88 -94.35
CA GLU A 196 10.28 8.02 -94.18
C GLU A 196 9.54 6.74 -93.74
N GLU A 197 10.16 5.56 -93.87
CA GLU A 197 9.52 4.27 -93.54
C GLU A 197 9.78 3.81 -92.09
N ILE A 198 10.90 4.25 -91.48
CA ILE A 198 11.26 3.94 -90.09
C ILE A 198 10.54 4.85 -89.08
N ALA A 199 10.12 6.05 -89.49
CA ALA A 199 9.41 6.99 -88.61
C ALA A 199 7.94 6.62 -88.33
N ARG A 200 7.29 5.82 -89.19
CA ARG A 200 5.85 5.48 -89.06
C ARG A 200 5.59 4.32 -88.08
N ILE A 201 6.53 3.38 -87.94
CA ILE A 201 6.41 2.21 -87.05
C ILE A 201 6.74 2.55 -85.58
N VAL A 202 7.49 3.63 -85.34
CA VAL A 202 7.88 4.10 -84.00
C VAL A 202 6.78 4.95 -83.33
N ALA A 203 5.85 5.55 -84.09
CA ALA A 203 4.75 6.34 -83.54
C ALA A 203 3.58 5.48 -83.01
N GLU A 204 3.32 4.32 -83.63
CA GLU A 204 2.17 3.46 -83.29
C GLU A 204 2.40 2.65 -82.01
N LYS A 205 3.65 2.25 -81.73
CA LYS A 205 4.04 1.57 -80.47
C LYS A 205 4.01 2.50 -79.24
N LYS A 206 4.19 3.82 -79.44
CA LYS A 206 4.21 4.81 -78.34
C LYS A 206 2.82 5.19 -77.83
N GLN A 207 1.76 5.06 -78.63
CA GLN A 207 0.38 5.30 -78.16
C GLN A 207 -0.25 4.11 -77.40
N GLN A 208 0.27 2.88 -77.56
CA GLN A 208 -0.23 1.71 -76.84
C GLN A 208 0.36 1.59 -75.41
N GLU A 209 1.62 1.99 -75.22
CA GLU A 209 2.27 1.99 -73.89
C GLU A 209 1.76 3.13 -72.97
N GLU A 210 1.39 4.29 -73.53
CA GLU A 210 0.89 5.43 -72.73
C GLU A 210 -0.53 5.20 -72.15
N LYS A 211 -1.34 4.35 -72.78
CA LYS A 211 -2.66 3.95 -72.25
C LYS A 211 -2.57 2.90 -71.14
N GLN A 212 -1.55 2.05 -71.12
CA GLN A 212 -1.34 1.09 -70.02
C GLN A 212 -0.69 1.74 -68.78
N ALA A 213 0.20 2.73 -68.98
CA ALA A 213 0.81 3.47 -67.87
C ALA A 213 -0.20 4.36 -67.11
N LYS A 214 -1.14 5.02 -67.81
CA LYS A 214 -2.19 5.86 -67.17
C LYS A 214 -3.28 5.04 -66.45
N LEU A 215 -3.49 3.77 -66.79
CA LEU A 215 -4.42 2.87 -66.09
C LEU A 215 -3.80 2.27 -64.82
N ALA A 216 -2.49 1.99 -64.84
CA ALA A 216 -1.74 1.48 -63.68
C ALA A 216 -1.50 2.56 -62.61
N GLU A 217 -1.23 3.80 -63.01
CA GLU A 217 -1.05 4.91 -62.06
C GLU A 217 -2.37 5.34 -61.39
N LYS A 218 -3.50 5.23 -62.10
CA LYS A 218 -4.84 5.51 -61.55
C LYS A 218 -5.31 4.44 -60.57
N LYS A 219 -4.97 3.16 -60.79
CA LYS A 219 -5.21 2.07 -59.84
C LYS A 219 -4.34 2.16 -58.59
N LYS A 220 -3.05 2.50 -58.75
CA LYS A 220 -2.12 2.65 -57.61
C LYS A 220 -2.48 3.85 -56.73
N LYS A 221 -2.88 4.99 -57.33
CA LYS A 221 -3.38 6.15 -56.57
C LYS A 221 -4.74 5.88 -55.90
N GLN A 222 -5.63 5.06 -56.47
CA GLN A 222 -6.89 4.68 -55.82
C GLN A 222 -6.73 3.66 -54.67
N GLU A 223 -5.79 2.70 -54.76
CA GLU A 223 -5.52 1.74 -53.68
C GLU A 223 -4.74 2.37 -52.51
N GLU A 224 -3.80 3.28 -52.81
CA GLU A 224 -3.03 4.01 -51.78
C GLU A 224 -3.91 5.07 -51.08
N GLU A 225 -4.87 5.68 -51.77
CA GLU A 225 -5.89 6.56 -51.20
C GLU A 225 -6.95 5.78 -50.40
N GLN A 226 -7.35 4.58 -50.83
CA GLN A 226 -8.25 3.70 -50.05
C GLN A 226 -7.58 3.13 -48.79
N ALA A 227 -6.29 2.78 -48.84
CA ALA A 227 -5.53 2.34 -47.68
C ALA A 227 -5.27 3.48 -46.68
N ARG A 228 -5.00 4.70 -47.18
CA ARG A 228 -4.85 5.90 -46.34
C ARG A 228 -6.19 6.34 -45.74
N LEU A 229 -7.29 6.31 -46.50
CA LEU A 229 -8.65 6.59 -45.99
C LEU A 229 -9.14 5.51 -45.01
N ALA A 230 -8.76 4.24 -45.16
CA ALA A 230 -9.11 3.18 -44.22
C ALA A 230 -8.30 3.27 -42.92
N ALA A 231 -7.01 3.63 -42.99
CA ALA A 231 -6.17 3.90 -41.82
C ALA A 231 -6.61 5.18 -41.09
N GLU A 232 -6.96 6.24 -41.84
CA GLU A 232 -7.49 7.49 -41.28
C GLU A 232 -8.90 7.30 -40.71
N LYS A 233 -9.76 6.49 -41.33
CA LYS A 233 -11.08 6.14 -40.78
C LYS A 233 -10.98 5.29 -39.52
N LYS A 234 -10.04 4.33 -39.45
CA LYS A 234 -9.79 3.53 -38.23
C LYS A 234 -9.18 4.38 -37.11
N ALA A 235 -8.22 5.25 -37.42
CA ALA A 235 -7.66 6.18 -36.45
C ALA A 235 -8.71 7.21 -35.97
N ARG A 236 -9.59 7.68 -36.86
CA ARG A 236 -10.70 8.59 -36.53
C ARG A 236 -11.84 7.89 -35.81
N GLU A 237 -12.08 6.59 -36.03
CA GLU A 237 -13.03 5.76 -35.26
C GLU A 237 -12.47 5.43 -33.87
N GLU A 238 -11.16 5.15 -33.74
CA GLU A 238 -10.50 4.99 -32.44
C GLU A 238 -10.44 6.32 -31.67
N GLU A 239 -10.17 7.44 -32.34
CA GLU A 239 -10.21 8.78 -31.75
C GLU A 239 -11.64 9.22 -31.41
N GLN A 240 -12.64 8.92 -32.25
CA GLN A 240 -14.05 9.13 -31.93
C GLN A 240 -14.54 8.21 -30.80
N ALA A 241 -14.06 6.97 -30.71
CA ALA A 241 -14.36 6.08 -29.60
C ALA A 241 -13.71 6.56 -28.30
N ARG A 242 -12.47 7.08 -28.37
CA ARG A 242 -11.77 7.66 -27.22
C ARG A 242 -12.40 8.99 -26.79
N LEU A 243 -12.79 9.86 -27.73
CA LEU A 243 -13.53 11.10 -27.48
C LEU A 243 -14.97 10.83 -27.03
N ALA A 244 -15.61 9.74 -27.47
CA ALA A 244 -16.92 9.31 -26.98
C ALA A 244 -16.83 8.71 -25.58
N ALA A 245 -15.78 7.94 -25.27
CA ALA A 245 -15.50 7.45 -23.92
C ALA A 245 -15.13 8.61 -22.98
N GLU A 246 -14.37 9.60 -23.45
CA GLU A 246 -14.02 10.81 -22.71
C GLU A 246 -15.23 11.73 -22.54
N LYS A 247 -16.08 11.92 -23.56
CA LYS A 247 -17.36 12.64 -23.41
C LYS A 247 -18.34 11.90 -22.52
N LYS A 248 -18.36 10.56 -22.52
CA LYS A 248 -19.18 9.75 -21.62
C LYS A 248 -18.66 9.83 -20.19
N ALA A 249 -17.35 9.79 -19.98
CA ALA A 249 -16.72 10.02 -18.67
C ALA A 249 -16.97 11.45 -18.18
N GLN A 250 -16.84 12.47 -19.03
CA GLN A 250 -17.17 13.87 -18.71
C GLN A 250 -18.68 14.09 -18.50
N GLN A 251 -19.55 13.34 -19.17
CA GLN A 251 -21.01 13.37 -18.94
C GLN A 251 -21.40 12.64 -17.65
N GLU A 252 -20.76 11.51 -17.33
CA GLU A 252 -20.94 10.81 -16.05
C GLU A 252 -20.38 11.62 -14.88
N GLU A 253 -19.26 12.32 -15.07
CA GLU A 253 -18.69 13.25 -14.09
C GLU A 253 -19.58 14.49 -13.95
N LYS A 254 -20.08 15.09 -15.04
CA LYS A 254 -21.09 16.15 -14.97
C LYS A 254 -22.40 15.67 -14.34
N ALA A 255 -22.83 14.43 -14.58
CA ALA A 255 -24.03 13.85 -13.97
C ALA A 255 -23.82 13.58 -12.47
N ARG A 256 -22.62 13.12 -12.07
CA ARG A 256 -22.23 12.99 -10.66
C ARG A 256 -22.15 14.36 -10.00
N MET A 257 -21.53 15.36 -10.62
CA MET A 257 -21.46 16.74 -10.12
C MET A 257 -22.84 17.40 -10.06
N LEU A 258 -23.75 17.11 -11.00
CA LEU A 258 -25.13 17.59 -10.99
C LEU A 258 -25.95 16.88 -9.91
N ALA A 259 -25.74 15.58 -9.69
CA ALA A 259 -26.37 14.82 -8.61
C ALA A 259 -25.84 15.25 -7.23
N GLU A 260 -24.55 15.55 -7.12
CA GLU A 260 -23.89 16.13 -5.94
C GLU A 260 -24.43 17.53 -5.68
N LYS A 261 -24.54 18.37 -6.72
CA LYS A 261 -25.12 19.72 -6.60
C LYS A 261 -26.60 19.67 -6.25
N LYS A 262 -27.36 18.70 -6.78
CA LYS A 262 -28.76 18.47 -6.42
C LYS A 262 -28.90 17.98 -4.97
N LYS A 263 -28.01 17.09 -4.50
CA LYS A 263 -27.93 16.70 -3.08
C LYS A 263 -27.58 17.89 -2.19
N GLN A 264 -26.62 18.73 -2.61
CA GLN A 264 -26.26 19.94 -1.87
C GLN A 264 -27.38 20.99 -1.88
N GLU A 265 -28.16 21.10 -2.95
CA GLU A 265 -29.35 21.96 -3.02
C GLU A 265 -30.52 21.40 -2.19
N GLU A 266 -30.74 20.08 -2.19
CA GLU A 266 -31.72 19.40 -1.32
C GLU A 266 -31.32 19.50 0.16
N GLU A 267 -30.03 19.40 0.48
CA GLU A 267 -29.49 19.59 1.82
C GLU A 267 -29.57 21.06 2.24
N LYS A 268 -29.25 22.01 1.36
CA LYS A 268 -29.50 23.45 1.61
C LYS A 268 -30.99 23.74 1.78
N ALA A 269 -31.88 23.10 1.02
CA ALA A 269 -33.32 23.25 1.17
C ALA A 269 -33.83 22.64 2.48
N ARG A 270 -33.27 21.50 2.91
CA ARG A 270 -33.52 20.91 4.24
C ARG A 270 -33.04 21.83 5.35
N ILE A 271 -31.82 22.34 5.27
CA ILE A 271 -31.26 23.29 6.24
C ILE A 271 -32.09 24.58 6.27
N LEU A 272 -32.54 25.09 5.12
CA LEU A 272 -33.41 26.27 5.06
C LEU A 272 -34.80 26.00 5.66
N ALA A 273 -35.35 24.80 5.45
CA ALA A 273 -36.60 24.36 6.07
C ALA A 273 -36.46 24.17 7.59
N GLU A 274 -35.32 23.61 8.04
CA GLU A 274 -34.94 23.49 9.46
C GLU A 274 -34.79 24.88 10.09
N GLN A 275 -34.10 25.81 9.42
CA GLN A 275 -33.94 27.19 9.85
C GLN A 275 -35.27 27.94 9.88
N LYS A 276 -36.20 27.64 8.95
CA LYS A 276 -37.56 28.20 8.96
C LYS A 276 -38.36 27.66 10.14
N LYS A 277 -38.28 26.37 10.45
CA LYS A 277 -38.89 25.78 11.66
C LYS A 277 -38.30 26.36 12.94
N ILE A 278 -36.97 26.52 13.01
CA ILE A 278 -36.31 27.16 14.15
C ILE A 278 -36.74 28.63 14.27
N ARG A 279 -36.87 29.37 13.16
CA ARG A 279 -37.36 30.77 13.18
C ARG A 279 -38.84 30.87 13.57
N GLU A 280 -39.68 29.92 13.18
CA GLU A 280 -41.08 29.81 13.59
C GLU A 280 -41.20 29.44 15.08
N GLU A 281 -40.37 28.50 15.56
CA GLU A 281 -40.27 28.13 16.98
C GLU A 281 -39.76 29.31 17.82
N GLN A 282 -38.75 30.04 17.33
CA GLN A 282 -38.25 31.27 17.96
C GLN A 282 -39.29 32.39 17.98
N LYS A 283 -40.14 32.49 16.94
CA LYS A 283 -41.27 33.42 16.92
C LYS A 283 -42.36 33.01 17.91
N ARG A 284 -42.65 31.70 18.04
CA ARG A 284 -43.58 31.16 19.04
C ARG A 284 -43.09 31.41 20.47
N ILE A 285 -41.79 31.19 20.71
CA ILE A 285 -41.12 31.49 21.98
C ILE A 285 -41.14 33.00 22.25
N ALA A 286 -40.91 33.84 21.24
CA ALA A 286 -40.99 35.30 21.40
C ALA A 286 -42.42 35.79 21.70
N ASP A 287 -43.44 35.20 21.07
CA ASP A 287 -44.85 35.52 21.33
C ASP A 287 -45.30 35.00 22.72
N GLU A 288 -44.80 33.85 23.18
CA GLU A 288 -44.96 33.37 24.57
C GLU A 288 -44.25 34.27 25.58
N LYS A 289 -43.03 34.73 25.26
CA LYS A 289 -42.28 35.69 26.09
C LYS A 289 -43.00 37.03 26.17
N LYS A 290 -43.64 37.48 25.09
CA LYS A 290 -44.44 38.72 25.05
C LYS A 290 -45.72 38.60 25.87
N LYS A 291 -46.39 37.43 25.85
CA LYS A 291 -47.52 37.11 26.75
C LYS A 291 -47.09 36.98 28.22
N GLN A 292 -45.89 36.47 28.50
CA GLN A 292 -45.32 36.45 29.84
C GLN A 292 -44.90 37.85 30.32
N GLU A 293 -44.31 38.68 29.45
CA GLU A 293 -43.97 40.08 29.76
C GLU A 293 -45.21 40.95 29.98
N GLU A 294 -46.32 40.73 29.28
CA GLU A 294 -47.59 41.42 29.56
C GLU A 294 -48.18 41.01 30.92
N LYS A 295 -48.10 39.72 31.28
CA LYS A 295 -48.47 39.24 32.63
C LYS A 295 -47.53 39.80 33.72
N GLN A 296 -46.23 39.93 33.42
CA GLN A 296 -45.22 40.49 34.33
C GLN A 296 -45.42 42.01 34.52
N LYS A 297 -45.76 42.75 33.46
CA LYS A 297 -46.06 44.20 33.52
C LYS A 297 -47.34 44.51 34.29
N GLN A 298 -48.32 43.60 34.27
CA GLN A 298 -49.55 43.74 35.04
C GLN A 298 -49.32 43.50 36.54
N LEU A 299 -48.40 42.59 36.88
CA LEU A 299 -47.95 42.31 38.26
C LEU A 299 -47.00 43.41 38.80
N GLU A 300 -46.14 43.99 37.95
CA GLU A 300 -45.24 45.11 38.33
C GLU A 300 -46.00 46.43 38.55
N LYS A 301 -47.14 46.66 37.87
CA LYS A 301 -47.93 47.87 38.03
C LYS A 301 -48.59 47.94 39.41
N GLU A 302 -48.93 46.79 40.01
CA GLU A 302 -49.44 46.67 41.38
C GLU A 302 -48.33 46.80 42.44
N GLN A 303 -47.08 46.51 42.10
CA GLN A 303 -45.94 46.62 43.03
C GLN A 303 -45.24 47.99 43.01
N LYS A 304 -45.29 48.72 41.90
CA LYS A 304 -44.60 50.03 41.74
C LYS A 304 -45.33 51.24 42.37
N GLU A 305 -46.56 51.07 42.84
CA GLU A 305 -47.32 52.15 43.50
C GLU A 305 -46.93 52.33 44.99
N ALA A 306 -46.27 51.34 45.59
CA ALA A 306 -45.86 51.37 47.01
C ALA A 306 -44.42 51.90 47.24
N GLU A 307 -43.54 51.84 46.25
CA GLU A 307 -42.09 52.05 46.47
C GLU A 307 -41.59 53.44 46.03
N LEU A 308 -42.38 54.20 45.27
CA LEU A 308 -41.98 55.50 44.70
C LEU A 308 -42.05 56.70 45.67
N LYS A 309 -42.32 56.48 46.97
CA LYS A 309 -42.46 57.60 47.93
C LYS A 309 -41.26 57.82 48.85
N LYS A 310 -40.11 57.16 48.65
CA LYS A 310 -39.03 57.22 49.65
C LYS A 310 -37.61 57.57 49.20
N LEU A 311 -37.29 57.76 47.93
CA LEU A 311 -35.87 58.04 47.59
C LEU A 311 -35.66 58.92 46.35
N LEU A 312 -36.32 60.07 46.33
CA LEU A 312 -36.07 61.16 45.39
C LEU A 312 -35.35 62.32 46.10
N ALA A 313 -34.02 62.20 46.26
CA ALA A 313 -33.07 63.32 46.37
C ALA A 313 -31.66 62.77 46.63
N GLU A 314 -30.78 62.73 45.60
CA GLU A 314 -29.37 63.19 45.76
C GLU A 314 -28.41 63.02 44.56
N LYS A 315 -28.78 62.43 43.42
CA LYS A 315 -27.74 62.10 42.40
C LYS A 315 -27.83 62.81 41.05
N LYS A 316 -28.20 64.10 41.04
CA LYS A 316 -28.27 64.93 39.81
C LYS A 316 -27.01 65.73 39.44
N LYS A 317 -25.81 65.30 39.85
CA LYS A 317 -24.56 66.04 39.52
C LYS A 317 -23.38 65.19 39.01
N LYS A 318 -23.61 63.93 38.61
CA LYS A 318 -22.56 63.02 38.06
C LYS A 318 -22.82 62.49 36.64
N GLU A 319 -23.96 62.83 36.03
CA GLU A 319 -24.44 62.17 34.80
C GLU A 319 -23.90 62.79 33.49
N GLU A 320 -23.32 64.00 33.56
CA GLU A 320 -22.93 64.76 32.37
C GLU A 320 -21.45 64.57 31.98
N GLU A 321 -20.56 64.26 32.93
CA GLU A 321 -19.15 63.94 32.65
C GLU A 321 -18.97 62.51 32.09
N GLU A 322 -19.80 61.54 32.50
CA GLU A 322 -19.76 60.15 31.98
C GLU A 322 -20.18 60.06 30.50
N ARG A 323 -21.10 60.93 30.05
CA ARG A 323 -21.58 60.93 28.66
C ARG A 323 -20.53 61.39 27.65
N GLN A 324 -19.68 62.35 28.04
CA GLN A 324 -18.60 62.86 27.21
C GLN A 324 -17.41 61.88 27.13
N LEU A 325 -17.15 61.11 28.21
CA LEU A 325 -16.13 60.07 28.22
C LEU A 325 -16.53 58.85 27.36
N ALA A 326 -17.81 58.48 27.37
CA ALA A 326 -18.36 57.38 26.58
C ALA A 326 -18.34 57.63 25.06
N LEU A 327 -18.50 58.88 24.61
CA LEU A 327 -18.41 59.25 23.19
C LEU A 327 -16.97 59.18 22.65
N LYS A 328 -15.97 59.62 23.45
CA LYS A 328 -14.55 59.49 23.09
C LYS A 328 -14.08 58.03 23.08
N GLN A 329 -14.57 57.19 23.99
CA GLN A 329 -14.28 55.75 24.00
C GLN A 329 -14.86 55.03 22.78
N LYS A 330 -16.09 55.34 22.37
CA LYS A 330 -16.69 54.77 21.14
C LYS A 330 -15.95 55.16 19.87
N GLU A 331 -15.42 56.38 19.78
CA GLU A 331 -14.62 56.82 18.63
C GLU A 331 -13.23 56.16 18.61
N GLN A 332 -12.62 55.95 19.79
CA GLN A 332 -11.38 55.18 19.92
C GLN A 332 -11.58 53.70 19.56
N GLU A 333 -12.66 53.07 20.02
CA GLU A 333 -13.00 51.68 19.66
C GLU A 333 -13.28 51.54 18.16
N ARG A 334 -13.95 52.52 17.52
CA ARG A 334 -14.19 52.47 16.07
C ARG A 334 -12.89 52.64 15.27
N LYS A 335 -11.95 53.48 15.73
CA LYS A 335 -10.60 53.58 15.14
C LYS A 335 -9.78 52.31 15.38
N GLN A 336 -9.95 51.66 16.52
CA GLN A 336 -9.26 50.42 16.87
C GLN A 336 -9.80 49.23 16.06
N GLN A 337 -11.11 49.16 15.82
CA GLN A 337 -11.74 48.15 14.94
C GLN A 337 -11.36 48.34 13.47
N LEU A 338 -11.29 49.57 12.97
CA LEU A 338 -10.80 49.86 11.61
C LEU A 338 -9.32 49.50 11.45
N MET A 339 -8.49 49.79 12.46
CA MET A 339 -7.08 49.39 12.48
C MET A 339 -6.91 47.87 12.61
N GLU A 340 -7.75 47.18 13.38
CA GLU A 340 -7.77 45.71 13.47
C GLU A 340 -8.22 45.07 12.15
N GLU A 341 -9.19 45.66 11.44
CA GLU A 341 -9.63 45.16 10.14
C GLU A 341 -8.57 45.39 9.06
N GLU A 342 -7.88 46.54 9.07
CA GLU A 342 -6.71 46.78 8.22
C GLU A 342 -5.53 45.86 8.56
N LEU A 343 -5.29 45.60 9.86
CA LEU A 343 -4.29 44.63 10.30
C LEU A 343 -4.66 43.21 9.87
N ARG A 344 -5.94 42.84 9.93
CA ARG A 344 -6.43 41.53 9.46
C ARG A 344 -6.28 41.39 7.95
N LYS A 345 -6.55 42.46 7.19
CA LYS A 345 -6.34 42.51 5.74
C LYS A 345 -4.85 42.51 5.37
N GLN A 346 -3.99 43.13 6.18
CA GLN A 346 -2.53 43.03 6.06
C GLN A 346 -2.00 41.65 6.43
N GLU A 347 -2.49 41.04 7.50
CA GLU A 347 -2.15 39.68 7.92
C GLU A 347 -2.65 38.64 6.92
N GLU A 348 -3.82 38.85 6.29
CA GLU A 348 -4.30 37.97 5.23
C GLU A 348 -3.48 38.13 3.94
N LYS A 349 -3.06 39.36 3.60
CA LYS A 349 -2.09 39.61 2.53
C LYS A 349 -0.71 39.02 2.84
N GLN A 350 -0.26 39.12 4.09
CA GLN A 350 0.98 38.53 4.59
C GLN A 350 0.91 37.00 4.55
N ARG A 351 -0.20 36.39 4.98
CA ARG A 351 -0.43 34.95 4.88
C ARG A 351 -0.50 34.48 3.44
N LYS A 352 -1.15 35.22 2.54
CA LYS A 352 -1.16 34.90 1.09
C LYS A 352 0.22 35.08 0.44
N MET A 353 1.01 36.03 0.91
CA MET A 353 2.40 36.23 0.46
C MET A 353 3.32 35.14 1.01
N GLU A 354 3.20 34.77 2.28
CA GLU A 354 3.91 33.67 2.93
C GLU A 354 3.49 32.32 2.36
N GLU A 355 2.23 32.12 1.99
CA GLU A 355 1.76 30.91 1.31
C GLU A 355 2.29 30.84 -0.11
N LYS A 356 2.31 31.97 -0.84
CA LYS A 356 3.02 32.05 -2.14
C LYS A 356 4.51 31.78 -1.98
N GLN A 357 5.14 32.31 -0.93
CA GLN A 357 6.56 32.12 -0.65
C GLN A 357 6.86 30.68 -0.23
N ARG A 358 5.99 30.04 0.55
CA ARG A 358 6.07 28.59 0.85
C ARG A 358 5.88 27.75 -0.39
N GLN A 359 4.93 28.08 -1.26
CA GLN A 359 4.75 27.38 -2.54
C GLN A 359 5.94 27.59 -3.49
N GLN A 360 6.60 28.75 -3.43
CA GLN A 360 7.79 29.07 -4.23
C GLN A 360 9.05 28.42 -3.65
N GLU A 361 9.18 28.35 -2.33
CA GLU A 361 10.22 27.60 -1.60
C GLU A 361 10.03 26.09 -1.77
N GLU A 362 8.79 25.59 -1.78
CA GLU A 362 8.49 24.18 -2.04
C GLU A 362 8.78 23.83 -3.50
N LYS A 363 8.46 24.71 -4.45
CA LYS A 363 8.91 24.58 -5.85
C LYS A 363 10.42 24.66 -5.98
N GLN A 364 11.11 25.52 -5.21
CA GLN A 364 12.58 25.58 -5.19
C GLN A 364 13.19 24.33 -4.56
N ARG A 365 12.59 23.79 -3.49
CA ARG A 365 13.01 22.52 -2.87
C ARG A 365 12.79 21.35 -3.82
N GLN A 366 11.65 21.27 -4.50
CA GLN A 366 11.40 20.25 -5.52
C GLN A 366 12.31 20.41 -6.74
N LEU A 367 12.65 21.65 -7.14
CA LEU A 367 13.60 21.92 -8.21
C LEU A 367 15.04 21.60 -7.80
N GLU A 368 15.42 21.88 -6.55
CA GLU A 368 16.74 21.56 -5.99
C GLU A 368 16.88 20.08 -5.69
N GLU A 369 15.81 19.39 -5.31
CA GLU A 369 15.75 17.94 -5.18
C GLU A 369 15.84 17.27 -6.55
N LYS A 370 15.14 17.79 -7.57
CA LYS A 370 15.35 17.38 -8.97
C LYS A 370 16.75 17.69 -9.47
N ARG A 371 17.35 18.82 -9.07
CA ARG A 371 18.73 19.19 -9.42
C ARG A 371 19.72 18.25 -8.73
N LYS A 372 19.52 17.91 -7.45
CA LYS A 372 20.32 16.94 -6.70
C LYS A 372 20.18 15.53 -7.28
N GLN A 373 18.97 15.12 -7.69
CA GLN A 373 18.75 13.86 -8.40
C GLN A 373 19.39 13.85 -9.80
N GLN A 374 19.40 14.99 -10.51
CA GLN A 374 20.11 15.14 -11.78
C GLN A 374 21.63 15.20 -11.60
N GLU A 375 22.13 15.84 -10.55
CA GLU A 375 23.55 15.89 -10.16
C GLU A 375 24.02 14.50 -9.72
N GLU A 376 23.22 13.77 -8.93
CA GLU A 376 23.51 12.39 -8.52
C GLU A 376 23.46 11.43 -9.71
N LYS A 377 22.49 11.58 -10.63
CA LYS A 377 22.49 10.85 -11.91
C LYS A 377 23.69 11.22 -12.78
N ALA A 378 24.09 12.49 -12.84
CA ALA A 378 25.25 12.92 -13.60
C ALA A 378 26.55 12.45 -12.96
N ARG A 379 26.61 12.36 -11.61
CA ARG A 379 27.73 11.81 -10.86
C ARG A 379 27.82 10.31 -11.04
N LEU A 380 26.71 9.56 -10.97
CA LEU A 380 26.63 8.14 -11.29
C LEU A 380 26.97 7.85 -12.75
N LEU A 381 26.55 8.70 -13.68
CA LEU A 381 26.89 8.57 -15.10
C LEU A 381 28.36 8.92 -15.35
N ALA A 382 28.93 9.91 -14.64
CA ALA A 382 30.35 10.24 -14.69
C ALA A 382 31.22 9.17 -14.01
N GLU A 383 30.74 8.57 -12.93
CA GLU A 383 31.37 7.42 -12.24
C GLU A 383 31.33 6.19 -13.14
N GLN A 384 30.20 5.90 -13.79
CA GLN A 384 30.09 4.84 -14.80
C GLN A 384 30.98 5.12 -16.00
N LYS A 385 31.07 6.38 -16.46
CA LYS A 385 31.92 6.74 -17.59
C LYS A 385 33.40 6.67 -17.22
N LYS A 386 33.77 7.03 -15.99
CA LYS A 386 35.13 6.86 -15.43
C LYS A 386 35.47 5.39 -15.23
N GLN A 387 34.53 4.56 -14.77
CA GLN A 387 34.71 3.11 -14.68
C GLN A 387 34.81 2.45 -16.07
N GLN A 388 34.02 2.90 -17.05
CA GLN A 388 34.13 2.45 -18.44
C GLN A 388 35.43 2.92 -19.11
N GLU A 389 35.91 4.13 -18.82
CA GLU A 389 37.20 4.64 -19.30
C GLU A 389 38.38 3.94 -18.60
N GLU A 390 38.31 3.61 -17.30
CA GLU A 390 39.30 2.78 -16.59
C GLU A 390 39.30 1.33 -17.09
N GLU A 391 38.12 0.78 -17.40
CA GLU A 391 37.98 -0.57 -17.97
C GLU A 391 38.48 -0.60 -19.42
N GLN A 392 38.18 0.43 -20.23
CA GLN A 392 38.77 0.59 -21.57
C GLN A 392 40.29 0.84 -21.51
N ALA A 393 40.79 1.56 -20.52
CA ALA A 393 42.23 1.74 -20.31
C ALA A 393 42.91 0.45 -19.82
N ARG A 394 42.27 -0.35 -18.97
CA ARG A 394 42.72 -1.71 -18.62
C ARG A 394 42.72 -2.63 -19.84
N LEU A 395 41.64 -2.63 -20.62
CA LEU A 395 41.53 -3.43 -21.85
C LEU A 395 42.52 -2.97 -22.92
N ALA A 396 42.83 -1.68 -23.01
CA ALA A 396 43.87 -1.14 -23.90
C ALA A 396 45.28 -1.47 -23.41
N ALA A 397 45.54 -1.44 -22.10
CA ALA A 397 46.81 -1.87 -21.51
C ALA A 397 47.01 -3.39 -21.62
N GLU A 398 45.93 -4.17 -21.54
CA GLU A 398 45.92 -5.62 -21.72
C GLU A 398 46.06 -6.01 -23.19
N LYS A 399 45.44 -5.26 -24.12
CA LYS A 399 45.72 -5.33 -25.57
C LYS A 399 47.17 -4.96 -25.88
N LYS A 400 47.73 -3.93 -25.24
CA LYS A 400 49.13 -3.54 -25.44
C LYS A 400 50.10 -4.61 -24.90
N LYS A 401 49.77 -5.27 -23.78
CA LYS A 401 50.51 -6.46 -23.29
C LYS A 401 50.39 -7.65 -24.23
N GLN A 402 49.20 -7.90 -24.79
CA GLN A 402 48.97 -8.96 -25.78
C GLN A 402 49.66 -8.67 -27.13
N GLU A 403 49.72 -7.40 -27.56
CA GLU A 403 50.45 -6.96 -28.74
C GLU A 403 51.98 -7.00 -28.53
N GLU A 404 52.49 -6.66 -27.34
CA GLU A 404 53.91 -6.85 -26.98
C GLU A 404 54.29 -8.34 -26.90
N GLU A 405 53.39 -9.20 -26.41
CA GLU A 405 53.58 -10.66 -26.39
C GLU A 405 53.50 -11.28 -27.80
N GLN A 406 52.58 -10.81 -28.65
CA GLN A 406 52.52 -11.17 -30.07
C GLN A 406 53.73 -10.66 -30.85
N ALA A 407 54.25 -9.47 -30.53
CA ALA A 407 55.49 -8.95 -31.12
C ALA A 407 56.73 -9.74 -30.68
N ARG A 408 56.76 -10.24 -29.43
CA ARG A 408 57.82 -11.16 -28.94
C ARG A 408 57.77 -12.50 -29.66
N ILE A 409 56.57 -13.06 -29.88
CA ILE A 409 56.35 -14.31 -30.64
C ILE A 409 56.67 -14.13 -32.14
N ALA A 410 56.37 -12.95 -32.72
CA ALA A 410 56.69 -12.63 -34.11
C ALA A 410 58.20 -12.40 -34.32
N ALA A 411 58.91 -11.81 -33.35
CA ALA A 411 60.37 -11.70 -33.38
C ALA A 411 61.08 -13.05 -33.24
N GLU A 412 60.49 -13.98 -32.47
CA GLU A 412 60.99 -15.36 -32.32
C GLU A 412 60.73 -16.22 -33.57
N LYS A 413 59.58 -16.03 -34.24
CA LYS A 413 59.31 -16.59 -35.58
C LYS A 413 60.23 -16.04 -36.67
N LYS A 414 60.56 -14.75 -36.64
CA LYS A 414 61.48 -14.13 -37.60
C LYS A 414 62.92 -14.65 -37.46
N LYS A 415 63.36 -14.99 -36.24
CA LYS A 415 64.63 -15.70 -35.98
C LYS A 415 64.63 -17.14 -36.51
N GLN A 416 63.49 -17.84 -36.46
CA GLN A 416 63.34 -19.19 -37.04
C GLN A 416 63.25 -19.17 -38.58
N GLU A 417 62.68 -18.12 -39.18
CA GLU A 417 62.63 -17.92 -40.64
C GLU A 417 64.00 -17.54 -41.24
N GLU A 418 64.82 -16.74 -40.54
CA GLU A 418 66.20 -16.45 -40.98
C GLU A 418 67.12 -17.68 -40.95
N GLU A 419 66.89 -18.63 -40.04
CA GLU A 419 67.63 -19.90 -39.98
C GLU A 419 67.20 -20.89 -41.08
N GLN A 420 65.92 -20.89 -41.48
CA GLN A 420 65.42 -21.65 -42.64
C GLN A 420 65.87 -21.05 -43.98
N ALA A 421 66.03 -19.72 -44.07
CA ALA A 421 66.56 -19.04 -45.26
C ALA A 421 68.04 -19.33 -45.52
N ARG A 422 68.84 -19.61 -44.47
CA ARG A 422 70.26 -20.00 -44.60
C ARG A 422 70.43 -21.41 -45.21
N ILE A 423 69.50 -22.33 -44.94
CA ILE A 423 69.51 -23.71 -45.48
C ILE A 423 69.00 -23.74 -46.94
N ALA A 424 68.05 -22.86 -47.30
CA ALA A 424 67.53 -22.74 -48.66
C ALA A 424 68.50 -22.03 -49.65
N ALA A 425 69.43 -21.20 -49.15
CA ALA A 425 70.47 -20.57 -49.97
C ALA A 425 71.61 -21.53 -50.35
N GLU A 426 71.82 -22.59 -49.57
CA GLU A 426 72.88 -23.60 -49.80
C GLU A 426 72.47 -24.63 -50.86
N GLN A 427 71.17 -24.96 -50.98
CA GLN A 427 70.64 -25.84 -52.02
C GLN A 427 70.54 -25.18 -53.41
N LYS A 428 70.49 -23.83 -53.47
CA LYS A 428 70.44 -23.06 -54.72
C LYS A 428 71.80 -22.93 -55.43
N LYS A 429 72.91 -23.28 -54.77
CA LYS A 429 74.27 -23.22 -55.34
C LYS A 429 74.68 -24.51 -56.10
N GLN A 430 73.86 -25.57 -56.07
CA GLN A 430 74.11 -26.83 -56.80
C GLN A 430 73.23 -27.04 -58.05
N GLU A 431 72.13 -26.31 -58.23
CA GLU A 431 71.25 -26.42 -59.43
C GLU A 431 71.63 -25.47 -60.58
N GLU A 432 72.48 -24.47 -60.32
CA GLU A 432 72.93 -23.46 -61.29
C GLU A 432 74.03 -23.96 -62.26
N GLN A 433 74.57 -25.17 -62.05
CA GLN A 433 75.57 -25.79 -62.96
C GLN A 433 74.99 -26.72 -64.04
N GLN A 434 73.68 -27.02 -64.05
CA GLN A 434 73.10 -27.95 -65.04
C GLN A 434 72.05 -27.35 -65.99
N ARG A 435 71.72 -26.06 -65.89
CA ARG A 435 70.71 -25.40 -66.77
C ARG A 435 71.28 -24.47 -67.86
N GLN A 436 72.60 -24.33 -68.00
CA GLN A 436 73.20 -23.48 -69.04
C GLN A 436 73.47 -24.17 -70.40
N LEU A 437 73.14 -25.46 -70.60
CA LEU A 437 73.41 -26.15 -71.88
C LEU A 437 72.17 -26.50 -72.72
N ALA A 438 70.95 -26.25 -72.25
CA ALA A 438 69.71 -26.62 -72.95
C ALA A 438 68.77 -25.43 -73.27
N GLU A 439 69.26 -24.19 -73.15
CA GLU A 439 68.47 -22.96 -73.37
C GLU A 439 68.58 -22.35 -74.78
N LYS A 440 69.27 -22.97 -75.75
CA LYS A 440 69.54 -22.31 -77.04
C LYS A 440 68.89 -22.89 -78.30
N GLN A 441 68.10 -23.97 -78.23
CA GLN A 441 67.53 -24.57 -79.45
C GLN A 441 66.04 -24.99 -79.41
N ARG A 442 65.30 -24.76 -78.31
CA ARG A 442 63.84 -25.05 -78.27
C ARG A 442 62.93 -23.83 -78.21
N LYS A 443 63.46 -22.63 -78.44
CA LYS A 443 62.69 -21.36 -78.53
C LYS A 443 62.04 -21.08 -79.91
N GLN A 444 61.97 -22.04 -80.83
CA GLN A 444 61.26 -21.88 -82.12
C GLN A 444 60.13 -22.88 -82.41
N GLU A 445 59.90 -23.91 -81.57
CA GLU A 445 58.85 -24.94 -81.83
C GLU A 445 57.66 -24.91 -80.85
N GLU A 446 57.73 -24.16 -79.74
CA GLU A 446 56.72 -24.15 -78.66
C GLU A 446 55.58 -23.13 -78.84
N LYS A 447 55.49 -22.42 -79.98
CA LYS A 447 54.37 -21.52 -80.27
C LYS A 447 53.20 -22.16 -81.00
N ALA A 448 53.33 -23.41 -81.46
CA ALA A 448 52.28 -24.10 -82.24
C ALA A 448 51.44 -25.12 -81.44
N ARG A 449 51.85 -25.53 -80.22
CA ARG A 449 51.10 -26.50 -79.38
C ARG A 449 50.18 -25.86 -78.32
N GLN A 450 50.39 -24.59 -77.97
CA GLN A 450 49.61 -23.90 -76.92
C GLN A 450 48.19 -23.48 -77.35
N LEU A 451 47.79 -23.65 -78.61
CA LEU A 451 46.43 -23.31 -79.07
C LEU A 451 45.44 -24.50 -78.99
N ALA A 452 45.92 -25.73 -78.84
CA ALA A 452 45.07 -26.92 -78.78
C ALA A 452 44.69 -27.35 -77.34
N GLU A 453 45.50 -27.00 -76.34
CA GLU A 453 45.29 -27.41 -74.93
C GLU A 453 44.29 -26.51 -74.19
N LYS A 454 44.11 -25.26 -74.63
CA LYS A 454 43.16 -24.30 -74.05
C LYS A 454 41.68 -24.64 -74.29
N LYS A 455 41.38 -25.54 -75.23
CA LYS A 455 39.99 -25.97 -75.55
C LYS A 455 39.52 -27.18 -74.74
N LYS A 456 40.44 -27.93 -74.12
CA LYS A 456 40.12 -29.12 -73.30
C LYS A 456 39.87 -28.78 -71.82
N GLN A 457 40.46 -27.68 -71.31
CA GLN A 457 40.29 -27.23 -69.92
C GLN A 457 38.99 -26.44 -69.63
N GLN A 458 38.31 -25.90 -70.65
CA GLN A 458 37.02 -25.21 -70.45
C GLN A 458 35.83 -26.17 -70.27
N GLU A 459 35.93 -27.41 -70.75
CA GLU A 459 34.85 -28.41 -70.69
C GLU A 459 34.80 -29.14 -69.33
N GLU A 460 35.94 -29.25 -68.64
CA GLU A 460 36.07 -29.90 -67.33
C GLU A 460 35.57 -29.00 -66.17
N GLN A 461 35.75 -27.68 -66.28
CA GLN A 461 35.22 -26.72 -65.30
C GLN A 461 33.69 -26.64 -65.27
N ALA A 462 33.02 -26.92 -66.39
CA ALA A 462 31.56 -26.92 -66.46
C ALA A 462 30.91 -28.12 -65.75
N ARG A 463 31.58 -29.28 -65.71
CA ARG A 463 31.08 -30.49 -65.01
C ARG A 463 31.15 -30.37 -63.48
N LEU A 464 32.21 -29.76 -62.94
CA LEU A 464 32.41 -29.56 -61.50
C LEU A 464 31.42 -28.57 -60.86
N MET A 465 30.95 -27.56 -61.61
CA MET A 465 29.92 -26.63 -61.11
C MET A 465 28.51 -27.23 -61.06
N ALA A 466 28.20 -28.17 -61.96
CA ALA A 466 26.92 -28.87 -61.95
C ALA A 466 26.78 -29.84 -60.76
N GLU A 467 27.88 -30.45 -60.32
CA GLU A 467 27.90 -31.36 -59.16
C GLU A 467 27.76 -30.62 -57.83
N LYS A 468 28.37 -29.42 -57.70
CA LYS A 468 28.18 -28.55 -56.53
C LYS A 468 26.74 -28.06 -56.35
N LYS A 469 26.02 -27.82 -57.46
CA LYS A 469 24.62 -27.37 -57.42
C LYS A 469 23.66 -28.45 -56.91
N LYS A 470 23.91 -29.73 -57.24
CA LYS A 470 23.11 -30.86 -56.72
C LYS A 470 23.27 -31.10 -55.21
N LYS A 471 24.47 -30.93 -54.66
CA LYS A 471 24.70 -31.08 -53.20
C LYS A 471 24.07 -29.96 -52.35
N GLN A 472 23.92 -28.75 -52.90
CA GLN A 472 23.25 -27.64 -52.22
C GLN A 472 21.72 -27.80 -52.18
N GLU A 473 21.10 -28.34 -53.23
CA GLU A 473 19.65 -28.61 -53.25
C GLU A 473 19.23 -29.72 -52.27
N GLU A 474 20.10 -30.72 -52.07
CA GLU A 474 19.84 -31.84 -51.13
C GLU A 474 19.93 -31.39 -49.66
N GLN A 475 20.91 -30.54 -49.32
CA GLN A 475 21.01 -29.93 -47.99
C GLN A 475 19.84 -28.99 -47.67
N ALA A 476 19.32 -28.26 -48.66
CA ALA A 476 18.16 -27.39 -48.49
C ALA A 476 16.86 -28.18 -48.21
N ARG A 477 16.69 -29.37 -48.81
CA ARG A 477 15.55 -30.26 -48.53
C ARG A 477 15.58 -30.85 -47.12
N LEU A 478 16.74 -31.32 -46.66
CA LEU A 478 16.92 -31.86 -45.31
C LEU A 478 16.67 -30.83 -44.19
N LEU A 479 17.02 -29.56 -44.44
CA LEU A 479 16.78 -28.47 -43.48
C LEU A 479 15.29 -28.10 -43.39
N ALA A 480 14.58 -28.12 -44.52
CA ALA A 480 13.14 -27.86 -44.56
C ALA A 480 12.32 -28.97 -43.86
N GLU A 481 12.77 -30.22 -43.96
CA GLU A 481 12.12 -31.37 -43.32
C GLU A 481 12.31 -31.37 -41.79
N LYS A 482 13.50 -31.02 -41.29
CA LYS A 482 13.75 -30.79 -39.85
C LYS A 482 12.90 -29.67 -39.26
N LYS A 483 12.70 -28.58 -40.02
CA LYS A 483 11.88 -27.45 -39.58
C LYS A 483 10.40 -27.84 -39.44
N LYS A 484 9.89 -28.67 -40.35
CA LYS A 484 8.52 -29.17 -40.31
C LYS A 484 8.28 -30.11 -39.10
N GLN A 485 9.25 -30.97 -38.79
CA GLN A 485 9.19 -31.86 -37.62
C GLN A 485 9.25 -31.09 -36.28
N GLN A 486 10.02 -30.00 -36.21
CA GLN A 486 10.06 -29.13 -35.02
C GLN A 486 8.75 -28.37 -34.79
N GLU A 487 8.13 -27.82 -35.84
CA GLU A 487 6.84 -27.12 -35.74
C GLU A 487 5.70 -28.07 -35.32
N GLU A 488 5.73 -29.33 -35.77
CA GLU A 488 4.75 -30.36 -35.39
C GLU A 488 4.93 -30.83 -33.94
N GLN A 489 6.16 -31.01 -33.47
CA GLN A 489 6.46 -31.29 -32.05
C GLN A 489 6.01 -30.14 -31.14
N GLN A 490 6.23 -28.89 -31.53
CA GLN A 490 5.78 -27.72 -30.74
C GLN A 490 4.26 -27.62 -30.67
N ARG A 491 3.54 -27.96 -31.76
CA ARG A 491 2.06 -28.01 -31.74
C ARG A 491 1.53 -29.11 -30.82
N LEU A 492 2.11 -30.31 -30.86
CA LEU A 492 1.72 -31.42 -29.99
C LEU A 492 2.00 -31.13 -28.50
N LEU A 493 3.13 -30.47 -28.20
CA LEU A 493 3.48 -30.05 -26.83
C LEU A 493 2.52 -28.97 -26.29
N ALA A 494 2.13 -28.03 -27.15
CA ALA A 494 1.14 -26.99 -26.80
C ALA A 494 -0.26 -27.57 -26.57
N GLU A 495 -0.66 -28.57 -27.37
CA GLU A 495 -1.96 -29.24 -27.21
C GLU A 495 -2.00 -30.14 -25.97
N GLN A 496 -0.89 -30.80 -25.61
CA GLN A 496 -0.76 -31.55 -24.36
C GLN A 496 -0.78 -30.63 -23.12
N LYS A 497 -0.10 -29.47 -23.15
CA LYS A 497 -0.16 -28.48 -22.07
C LYS A 497 -1.58 -27.94 -21.87
N LYS A 498 -2.33 -27.71 -22.95
CA LYS A 498 -3.74 -27.25 -22.88
C LYS A 498 -4.67 -28.32 -22.31
N LYS A 499 -4.48 -29.61 -22.67
CA LYS A 499 -5.25 -30.74 -22.12
C LYS A 499 -4.87 -31.12 -20.68
N GLN A 500 -3.68 -30.75 -20.20
CA GLN A 500 -3.25 -30.91 -18.80
C GLN A 500 -3.75 -29.77 -17.90
N GLN A 501 -3.78 -28.51 -18.38
CA GLN A 501 -4.31 -27.37 -17.61
C GLN A 501 -5.81 -27.48 -17.31
N GLU A 502 -6.62 -28.05 -18.21
CA GLU A 502 -8.07 -28.23 -17.98
C GLU A 502 -8.42 -29.34 -16.96
N LYS A 503 -7.46 -30.18 -16.52
CA LYS A 503 -7.73 -31.35 -15.67
C LYS A 503 -7.46 -31.19 -14.18
N GLN A 504 -6.96 -30.05 -13.68
CA GLN A 504 -6.49 -29.93 -12.29
C GLN A 504 -7.09 -28.83 -11.40
N SER A 505 -7.80 -27.83 -11.91
CA SER A 505 -8.46 -26.83 -11.06
C SER A 505 -9.94 -27.15 -10.89
N LYS A 506 -10.34 -27.75 -9.77
CA LYS A 506 -11.75 -27.99 -9.47
C LYS A 506 -12.30 -26.84 -8.61
N PRO A 507 -13.38 -26.16 -9.04
CA PRO A 507 -14.09 -25.25 -8.15
C PRO A 507 -14.66 -26.04 -6.97
N ILE A 508 -14.42 -25.55 -5.76
CA ILE A 508 -15.10 -26.01 -4.56
C ILE A 508 -16.47 -25.33 -4.53
N GLU A 509 -17.54 -26.10 -4.78
CA GLU A 509 -18.93 -25.64 -4.62
C GLU A 509 -19.27 -25.49 -3.13
N ALA A 510 -18.81 -24.38 -2.55
CA ALA A 510 -19.09 -24.01 -1.16
C ALA A 510 -20.34 -23.13 -1.05
N VAL A 511 -21.15 -23.34 0.00
CA VAL A 511 -22.22 -22.41 0.38
C VAL A 511 -21.60 -21.23 1.12
N VAL A 512 -21.16 -20.23 0.36
CA VAL A 512 -20.46 -19.05 0.90
C VAL A 512 -21.44 -18.15 1.66
N VAL A 513 -21.44 -18.26 3.00
CA VAL A 513 -22.07 -17.28 3.89
C VAL A 513 -20.98 -16.39 4.48
N PRO A 514 -20.75 -15.17 3.96
CA PRO A 514 -19.70 -14.31 4.46
C PRO A 514 -20.05 -13.79 5.86
N VAL A 515 -19.22 -14.14 6.83
CA VAL A 515 -19.25 -13.51 8.15
C VAL A 515 -18.33 -12.29 8.14
N VAL A 516 -18.84 -11.13 8.56
CA VAL A 516 -18.06 -9.89 8.72
C VAL A 516 -18.20 -9.40 10.16
N LEU A 517 -17.08 -9.33 10.88
CA LEU A 517 -17.04 -8.68 12.20
C LEU A 517 -16.61 -7.22 12.07
N GLU A 518 -17.41 -6.31 12.62
CA GLU A 518 -17.08 -4.90 12.72
C GLU A 518 -16.71 -4.54 14.16
N VAL A 519 -15.46 -4.09 14.37
CA VAL A 519 -15.06 -3.50 15.65
C VAL A 519 -15.78 -2.17 15.80
N LYS A 520 -16.58 -2.04 16.85
CA LYS A 520 -17.39 -0.85 17.08
C LYS A 520 -16.60 0.22 17.84
N PRO A 521 -16.98 1.50 17.69
CA PRO A 521 -16.37 2.57 18.48
C PRO A 521 -16.55 2.30 19.97
N GLN A 522 -15.45 2.51 20.70
CA GLN A 522 -15.39 2.44 22.14
C GLN A 522 -16.47 3.31 22.82
N PRO A 523 -17.16 2.81 23.87
CA PRO A 523 -18.08 3.59 24.67
C PRO A 523 -17.46 4.87 25.21
N LYS A 524 -18.21 5.97 25.15
CA LYS A 524 -17.82 7.29 25.63
C LYS A 524 -18.79 7.75 26.71
N PRO A 525 -18.30 8.49 27.72
CA PRO A 525 -19.17 9.20 28.65
C PRO A 525 -20.17 10.09 27.92
N GLN A 526 -21.37 10.26 28.50
CA GLN A 526 -22.41 11.13 27.94
C GLN A 526 -21.91 12.57 27.73
N GLN A 527 -21.01 13.04 28.59
CA GLN A 527 -20.29 14.29 28.44
C GLN A 527 -18.82 14.09 28.84
N PRO A 528 -17.88 14.87 28.26
CA PRO A 528 -16.49 14.81 28.65
C PRO A 528 -16.30 14.93 30.16
N ILE A 529 -15.54 14.02 30.75
CA ILE A 529 -15.17 14.09 32.15
C ILE A 529 -14.08 15.16 32.27
N ILE A 530 -14.42 16.31 32.84
CA ILE A 530 -13.48 17.42 33.00
C ILE A 530 -12.58 17.16 34.21
N GLU A 531 -11.26 17.20 33.99
CA GLU A 531 -10.28 17.06 35.04
C GLU A 531 -10.40 18.19 36.08
N ASN A 532 -10.39 17.83 37.37
CA ASN A 532 -10.17 18.77 38.46
C ASN A 532 -8.66 18.91 38.75
N LYS A 533 -8.09 20.04 38.32
CA LYS A 533 -6.65 20.33 38.45
C LYS A 533 -6.16 20.58 39.89
N GLU A 534 -7.06 20.77 40.85
CA GLU A 534 -6.67 21.04 42.24
C GLU A 534 -6.21 19.77 42.98
N SER A 535 -6.64 18.58 42.53
CA SER A 535 -6.26 17.30 43.13
C SER A 535 -5.05 16.71 42.40
N MET A 536 -3.90 16.64 43.09
CA MET A 536 -2.62 16.21 42.51
C MET A 536 -2.08 14.87 43.03
N GLU A 537 -2.60 14.30 44.13
CA GLU A 537 -2.05 13.05 44.67
C GLU A 537 -2.51 11.81 43.87
N THR A 538 -1.57 11.20 43.16
CA THR A 538 -1.75 9.90 42.49
C THR A 538 -1.24 8.76 43.37
N SER A 539 -1.78 7.55 43.21
CA SER A 539 -1.04 6.35 43.62
C SER A 539 -0.95 5.32 42.49
N ASP A 540 0.16 4.60 42.50
CA ASP A 540 0.46 3.52 41.57
C ASP A 540 -0.40 2.27 41.82
N PHE A 541 -0.67 1.54 40.75
CA PHE A 541 -1.22 0.18 40.78
C PHE A 541 -0.65 -0.64 39.62
N MET A 542 -0.64 -1.97 39.79
CA MET A 542 -0.14 -2.90 38.78
C MET A 542 -1.29 -3.52 37.98
N PHE A 543 -1.22 -3.43 36.66
CA PHE A 543 -2.17 -4.04 35.72
C PHE A 543 -1.42 -4.87 34.68
N TYR A 544 -1.58 -6.21 34.70
CA TYR A 544 -0.81 -7.16 33.89
C TYR A 544 0.69 -6.80 33.83
N GLY A 545 1.33 -6.62 34.99
CA GLY A 545 2.75 -6.26 35.07
C GLY A 545 3.10 -4.82 34.65
N THR A 546 2.14 -4.01 34.23
CA THR A 546 2.30 -2.59 33.86
C THR A 546 1.97 -1.70 35.05
N ASN A 547 2.87 -0.79 35.40
CA ASN A 547 2.65 0.16 36.49
C ASN A 547 1.88 1.38 35.96
N MET A 548 0.70 1.64 36.50
CA MET A 548 -0.21 2.71 36.10
C MET A 548 -0.54 3.60 37.30
N LYS A 549 -1.00 4.83 37.05
CA LYS A 549 -1.29 5.82 38.11
C LYS A 549 -2.69 6.38 37.97
N VAL A 550 -3.39 6.49 39.11
CA VAL A 550 -4.69 7.16 39.21
C VAL A 550 -4.74 8.02 40.46
N ARG A 551 -5.56 9.07 40.42
CA ARG A 551 -5.97 9.84 41.61
C ARG A 551 -7.17 9.17 42.24
N TRP A 552 -6.93 8.48 43.35
CA TRP A 552 -7.98 7.75 44.08
C TRP A 552 -9.04 8.68 44.69
N GLY A 553 -8.71 9.93 44.97
CA GLY A 553 -9.59 10.83 45.73
C GLY A 553 -10.03 10.17 47.04
N ASN A 554 -11.34 10.14 47.29
CA ASN A 554 -11.92 9.49 48.46
C ASN A 554 -12.24 7.99 48.25
N ALA A 555 -11.88 7.41 47.09
CA ALA A 555 -12.28 6.05 46.76
C ALA A 555 -11.81 4.99 47.77
N LYS A 556 -10.63 5.16 48.37
CA LYS A 556 -10.13 4.25 49.41
C LYS A 556 -10.96 4.24 50.69
N GLN A 557 -11.84 5.23 50.88
CA GLN A 557 -12.73 5.35 52.03
C GLN A 557 -14.16 4.86 51.72
N PHE A 558 -14.44 4.51 50.46
CA PHE A 558 -15.78 4.09 50.03
C PHE A 558 -16.24 2.84 50.78
N LYS A 559 -17.46 2.92 51.32
CA LYS A 559 -18.14 1.81 52.00
C LYS A 559 -19.62 1.80 51.65
N LEU A 560 -20.13 0.62 51.28
CA LEU A 560 -21.57 0.43 51.10
C LEU A 560 -22.24 0.31 52.47
N LYS A 561 -23.32 1.07 52.67
CA LYS A 561 -24.15 0.96 53.89
C LYS A 561 -25.02 -0.31 53.90
N GLY A 562 -25.33 -0.82 52.72
CA GLY A 562 -26.19 -1.97 52.50
C GLY A 562 -26.42 -2.21 51.01
N THR A 563 -27.08 -3.32 50.68
CA THR A 563 -27.48 -3.68 49.30
C THR A 563 -28.94 -3.39 49.00
N ASP A 564 -29.66 -2.76 49.92
CA ASP A 564 -31.00 -2.26 49.64
C ASP A 564 -30.96 -1.12 48.61
N LYS A 565 -32.07 -0.95 47.89
CA LYS A 565 -32.18 -0.05 46.73
C LYS A 565 -31.82 1.40 47.06
N LYS A 566 -32.12 1.85 48.29
CA LYS A 566 -31.82 3.20 48.76
C LYS A 566 -30.33 3.34 49.05
N SER A 567 -29.73 2.38 49.76
CA SER A 567 -28.28 2.36 50.01
C SER A 567 -27.47 2.37 48.71
N LEU A 568 -27.89 1.62 47.70
CA LEU A 568 -27.23 1.60 46.38
C LEU A 568 -27.38 2.93 45.63
N SER A 569 -28.57 3.55 45.68
CA SER A 569 -28.81 4.89 45.12
C SER A 569 -27.94 5.96 45.78
N GLU A 570 -27.85 5.96 47.11
CA GLU A 570 -26.97 6.87 47.87
C GLU A 570 -25.49 6.65 47.53
N ALA A 571 -25.06 5.39 47.42
CA ALA A 571 -23.69 5.04 47.06
C ALA A 571 -23.34 5.46 45.62
N PHE A 572 -24.29 5.37 44.68
CA PHE A 572 -24.11 5.87 43.32
C PHE A 572 -23.85 7.38 43.33
N MET A 573 -24.62 8.14 44.12
CA MET A 573 -24.43 9.58 44.26
C MET A 573 -23.07 9.93 44.88
N GLU A 574 -22.60 9.13 45.84
CA GLU A 574 -21.26 9.31 46.42
C GLU A 574 -20.15 9.10 45.37
N LEU A 575 -20.18 7.96 44.68
CA LEU A 575 -19.18 7.57 43.67
C LEU A 575 -19.20 8.43 42.40
N THR A 576 -20.27 9.18 42.18
CA THR A 576 -20.38 10.13 41.06
C THR A 576 -20.16 11.59 41.45
N SER A 577 -19.87 11.86 42.73
CA SER A 577 -19.55 13.19 43.23
C SER A 577 -18.20 13.71 42.70
N LYS A 578 -17.95 15.01 42.90
CA LYS A 578 -16.71 15.68 42.43
C LYS A 578 -15.41 15.00 42.91
N GLY A 579 -15.43 14.35 44.08
CA GLY A 579 -14.27 13.64 44.63
C GLY A 579 -13.78 12.45 43.80
N TYR A 580 -14.63 11.90 42.94
CA TYR A 580 -14.33 10.73 42.09
C TYR A 580 -14.12 11.08 40.62
N THR A 581 -14.31 12.35 40.25
CA THR A 581 -14.21 12.79 38.85
C THR A 581 -12.82 12.55 38.25
N ASN A 582 -11.76 12.79 39.04
CA ASN A 582 -10.39 12.52 38.59
C ASN A 582 -10.10 11.04 38.42
N LEU A 583 -10.69 10.15 39.23
CA LEU A 583 -10.51 8.71 39.06
C LEU A 583 -11.09 8.25 37.71
N VAL A 584 -12.30 8.68 37.37
CA VAL A 584 -12.92 8.37 36.06
C VAL A 584 -12.12 8.98 34.91
N HIS A 585 -11.68 10.23 35.05
CA HIS A 585 -10.83 10.89 34.07
C HIS A 585 -9.54 10.10 33.84
N ASP A 586 -8.81 9.76 34.90
CA ASP A 586 -7.54 9.04 34.81
C ASP A 586 -7.74 7.65 34.20
N CYS A 587 -8.80 6.93 34.56
CA CYS A 587 -9.13 5.66 33.91
C CYS A 587 -9.32 5.82 32.39
N LEU A 588 -10.06 6.84 31.96
CA LEU A 588 -10.29 7.11 30.54
C LEU A 588 -9.02 7.56 29.81
N GLU A 589 -8.11 8.28 30.47
CA GLU A 589 -6.81 8.63 29.91
C GLU A 589 -5.89 7.40 29.82
N LEU A 590 -5.82 6.56 30.87
CA LEU A 590 -5.08 5.30 30.83
C LEU A 590 -5.58 4.37 29.71
N ARG A 591 -6.90 4.33 29.48
CA ARG A 591 -7.49 3.58 28.35
C ARG A 591 -6.91 4.03 27.01
N LYS A 592 -6.72 5.34 26.80
CA LYS A 592 -6.16 5.90 25.57
C LYS A 592 -4.64 5.70 25.52
N GLU A 593 -3.94 6.03 26.60
CA GLU A 593 -2.49 5.98 26.71
C GLU A 593 -1.97 4.57 26.45
N TYR A 594 -2.62 3.57 27.02
CA TYR A 594 -2.22 2.16 26.89
C TYR A 594 -3.04 1.38 25.86
N LYS A 595 -3.83 2.07 25.02
CA LYS A 595 -4.66 1.48 23.95
C LYS A 595 -5.51 0.29 24.42
N LEU A 596 -6.11 0.43 25.60
CA LEU A 596 -6.90 -0.65 26.18
C LEU A 596 -8.19 -0.85 25.38
N CYS A 597 -8.36 -2.04 24.80
CA CYS A 597 -9.64 -2.48 24.27
C CYS A 597 -10.69 -2.57 25.40
N ASP A 598 -11.97 -2.71 25.08
CA ASP A 598 -13.02 -2.60 26.10
C ASP A 598 -12.92 -3.69 27.19
N TRP A 599 -12.48 -4.89 26.81
CA TRP A 599 -12.21 -5.95 27.78
C TRP A 599 -11.02 -5.62 28.68
N ALA A 600 -9.92 -5.12 28.13
CA ALA A 600 -8.77 -4.68 28.92
C ALA A 600 -9.14 -3.53 29.87
N TYR A 601 -9.98 -2.60 29.42
CA TYR A 601 -10.50 -1.52 30.26
C TYR A 601 -11.39 -2.07 31.39
N TYR A 602 -12.29 -3.01 31.10
CA TYR A 602 -13.09 -3.70 32.10
C TYR A 602 -12.22 -4.37 33.19
N LYS A 603 -11.17 -5.10 32.76
CA LYS A 603 -10.22 -5.75 33.66
C LYS A 603 -9.40 -4.75 34.48
N MET A 604 -9.01 -3.61 33.89
CA MET A 604 -8.32 -2.55 34.63
C MET A 604 -9.22 -1.94 35.72
N LEU A 605 -10.49 -1.66 35.39
CA LEU A 605 -11.46 -1.17 36.38
C LEU A 605 -11.75 -2.20 37.46
N GLN A 606 -11.74 -3.50 37.12
CA GLN A 606 -11.80 -4.59 38.10
C GLN A 606 -10.63 -4.49 39.07
N THR A 607 -9.39 -4.43 38.56
CA THR A 607 -8.17 -4.32 39.39
C THR A 607 -8.22 -3.09 40.30
N ILE A 608 -8.58 -1.92 39.77
CA ILE A 608 -8.71 -0.67 40.54
C ILE A 608 -9.71 -0.84 41.68
N SER A 609 -10.90 -1.40 41.39
CA SER A 609 -11.98 -1.52 42.38
C SER A 609 -11.65 -2.57 43.44
N GLU A 610 -11.06 -3.71 43.05
CA GLU A 610 -10.64 -4.77 43.98
C GLU A 610 -9.49 -4.31 44.91
N LEU A 611 -8.52 -3.54 44.39
CA LEU A 611 -7.45 -2.98 45.21
C LEU A 611 -7.96 -1.95 46.23
N THR A 612 -9.05 -1.25 45.90
CA THR A 612 -9.62 -0.20 46.75
C THR A 612 -10.55 -0.77 47.81
N CYS A 613 -11.41 -1.70 47.41
CA CYS A 613 -12.55 -2.15 48.20
C CYS A 613 -12.44 -3.60 48.68
N GLY A 614 -11.41 -4.33 48.24
CA GLY A 614 -11.22 -5.75 48.50
C GLY A 614 -11.80 -6.63 47.39
N LYS A 615 -11.07 -7.69 47.02
CA LYS A 615 -11.48 -8.61 45.94
C LYS A 615 -12.79 -9.33 46.30
N GLY A 616 -13.73 -9.33 45.35
CA GLY A 616 -15.01 -10.05 45.48
C GLY A 616 -16.01 -9.42 46.46
N THR A 617 -15.76 -8.21 46.97
CA THR A 617 -16.71 -7.50 47.83
C THR A 617 -17.80 -6.80 47.02
N ASN A 618 -18.96 -6.60 47.63
CA ASN A 618 -20.05 -5.82 47.04
C ASN A 618 -19.59 -4.40 46.68
N GLU A 619 -18.73 -3.79 47.50
CA GLU A 619 -18.14 -2.47 47.27
C GLU A 619 -17.30 -2.44 46.00
N ALA A 620 -16.44 -3.44 45.77
CA ALA A 620 -15.61 -3.52 44.58
C ALA A 620 -16.47 -3.69 43.31
N ILE A 621 -17.46 -4.59 43.35
CA ILE A 621 -18.39 -4.80 42.24
C ILE A 621 -19.20 -3.52 41.95
N PHE A 622 -19.71 -2.86 42.99
CA PHE A 622 -20.49 -1.64 42.81
C PHE A 622 -19.63 -0.51 42.24
N MET A 623 -18.44 -0.29 42.78
CA MET A 623 -17.48 0.70 42.28
C MET A 623 -17.12 0.44 40.81
N GLN A 624 -16.78 -0.80 40.46
CA GLN A 624 -16.47 -1.18 39.08
C GLN A 624 -17.64 -0.88 38.13
N GLY A 625 -18.86 -1.21 38.54
CA GLY A 625 -20.08 -0.94 37.77
C GLY A 625 -20.34 0.55 37.59
N VAL A 626 -20.10 1.37 38.62
CA VAL A 626 -20.22 2.84 38.51
C VAL A 626 -19.15 3.42 37.59
N LEU A 627 -17.90 2.94 37.67
CA LEU A 627 -16.82 3.38 36.77
C LEU A 627 -17.14 3.03 35.31
N LEU A 628 -17.66 1.82 35.04
CA LEU A 628 -18.14 1.42 33.71
C LEU A 628 -19.29 2.32 33.23
N ASN A 629 -20.29 2.53 34.07
CA ASN A 629 -21.43 3.38 33.79
C ASN A 629 -21.00 4.83 33.43
N GLN A 630 -20.15 5.43 34.26
CA GLN A 630 -19.62 6.78 34.03
C GLN A 630 -18.67 6.86 32.82
N SER A 631 -18.11 5.72 32.40
CA SER A 631 -17.34 5.60 31.15
C SER A 631 -18.21 5.42 29.90
N GLY A 632 -19.55 5.32 30.06
CA GLY A 632 -20.52 5.20 28.97
C GLY A 632 -20.98 3.78 28.67
N TYR A 633 -20.59 2.78 29.45
CA TYR A 633 -20.97 1.39 29.20
C TYR A 633 -22.41 1.11 29.65
N GLN A 634 -23.13 0.36 28.82
CA GLN A 634 -24.45 -0.18 29.11
C GLN A 634 -24.34 -1.39 30.04
N ILE A 635 -24.41 -1.11 31.34
CA ILE A 635 -24.37 -2.10 32.41
C ILE A 635 -25.66 -2.11 33.22
N ARG A 636 -25.90 -3.21 33.92
CA ARG A 636 -26.97 -3.37 34.90
C ARG A 636 -26.39 -3.95 36.18
N PHE A 637 -26.87 -3.46 37.33
CA PHE A 637 -26.55 -4.08 38.61
C PHE A 637 -27.56 -5.18 38.89
N ALA A 638 -27.08 -6.32 39.37
CA ALA A 638 -27.92 -7.47 39.72
C ALA A 638 -27.62 -7.94 41.14
N LEU A 639 -28.66 -8.37 41.85
CA LEU A 639 -28.61 -8.91 43.20
C LEU A 639 -29.01 -10.38 43.19
N GLU A 640 -28.08 -11.25 43.60
CA GLU A 640 -28.33 -12.64 43.97
C GLU A 640 -28.88 -12.64 45.41
N GLU A 641 -30.06 -13.24 45.59
CA GLU A 641 -30.73 -13.39 46.89
C GLU A 641 -30.81 -12.07 47.71
N ASN A 642 -30.92 -10.92 47.03
CA ASN A 642 -30.93 -9.56 47.60
C ASN A 642 -29.67 -9.14 48.38
N THR A 643 -28.59 -9.93 48.38
CA THR A 643 -27.42 -9.70 49.24
C THR A 643 -26.11 -9.59 48.49
N LYS A 644 -25.95 -10.28 47.37
CA LYS A 644 -24.68 -10.32 46.63
C LYS A 644 -24.81 -9.60 45.30
N LEU A 645 -23.93 -8.61 45.08
CA LEU A 645 -23.94 -7.77 43.89
C LEU A 645 -23.16 -8.39 42.74
N HIS A 646 -23.68 -8.19 41.54
CA HIS A 646 -23.07 -8.56 40.28
C HIS A 646 -23.24 -7.42 39.26
N ILE A 647 -22.35 -7.38 38.27
CA ILE A 647 -22.49 -6.53 37.09
C ILE A 647 -22.94 -7.40 35.94
N MET A 648 -23.91 -6.92 35.18
CA MET A 648 -24.21 -7.43 33.85
C MET A 648 -23.86 -6.37 32.82
N SER A 649 -23.33 -6.78 31.67
CA SER A 649 -22.96 -5.86 30.59
C SER A 649 -23.58 -6.30 29.27
N ARG A 650 -23.96 -5.33 28.45
CA ARG A 650 -24.28 -5.60 27.05
C ARG A 650 -23.01 -5.61 26.21
N MET A 651 -22.88 -6.65 25.39
CA MET A 651 -21.74 -6.85 24.48
C MET A 651 -22.22 -6.96 23.04
N ASP A 652 -21.35 -6.68 22.08
CA ASP A 652 -21.60 -6.92 20.65
C ASP A 652 -21.31 -8.35 20.18
N GLY A 653 -20.76 -9.19 21.06
CA GLY A 653 -20.69 -10.63 20.92
C GLY A 653 -21.46 -11.37 22.01
N PHE A 654 -21.55 -12.68 21.82
CA PHE A 654 -22.11 -13.65 22.75
C PHE A 654 -20.94 -14.43 23.38
N PRO A 655 -20.50 -14.07 24.59
CA PRO A 655 -19.44 -14.81 25.29
C PRO A 655 -19.95 -16.16 25.79
N TYR A 656 -19.12 -17.19 25.65
CA TYR A 656 -19.36 -18.50 26.27
C TYR A 656 -19.18 -18.43 27.79
N ASP A 657 -19.69 -19.44 28.50
CA ASP A 657 -19.54 -19.64 29.95
C ASP A 657 -20.14 -18.52 30.83
N ARG A 658 -21.01 -17.68 30.27
CA ARG A 658 -21.66 -16.57 30.98
C ARG A 658 -23.17 -16.69 30.94
N GLY A 659 -23.78 -16.75 32.12
CA GLY A 659 -25.23 -16.62 32.26
C GLY A 659 -25.68 -15.23 31.79
N TYR A 660 -26.90 -15.16 31.26
CA TYR A 660 -27.40 -13.94 30.64
C TYR A 660 -28.91 -13.78 30.85
N LEU A 661 -29.42 -12.59 30.58
CA LEU A 661 -30.85 -12.35 30.53
C LEU A 661 -31.20 -11.51 29.31
N THR A 662 -32.49 -11.54 28.94
CA THR A 662 -33.05 -10.62 27.96
C THR A 662 -33.94 -9.59 28.66
N ALA A 663 -33.59 -8.31 28.53
CA ALA A 663 -34.41 -7.18 28.99
C ALA A 663 -34.63 -6.20 27.82
N ASP A 664 -35.89 -5.86 27.53
CA ASP A 664 -36.28 -5.01 26.39
C ASP A 664 -35.67 -5.45 25.04
N GLY A 665 -35.62 -6.76 24.79
CA GLY A 665 -35.02 -7.33 23.57
C GLY A 665 -33.50 -7.19 23.47
N LYS A 666 -32.82 -6.85 24.58
CA LYS A 666 -31.36 -6.72 24.66
C LYS A 666 -30.81 -7.80 25.60
N LEU A 667 -29.71 -8.42 25.18
CA LEU A 667 -28.98 -9.40 25.99
C LEU A 667 -28.01 -8.68 26.95
N PHE A 668 -28.06 -9.07 28.21
CA PHE A 668 -27.11 -8.65 29.23
C PHE A 668 -26.43 -9.90 29.80
N PHE A 669 -25.09 -9.92 29.79
CA PHE A 669 -24.28 -11.05 30.24
C PHE A 669 -23.68 -10.76 31.62
N LEU A 670 -23.67 -11.77 32.49
CA LEU A 670 -22.96 -11.70 33.77
C LEU A 670 -21.45 -11.54 33.55
N MET A 671 -20.87 -10.58 34.26
CA MET A 671 -19.44 -10.27 34.17
C MET A 671 -18.57 -11.19 35.04
N ASP A 672 -19.19 -12.00 35.88
CA ASP A 672 -18.59 -13.08 36.66
C ASP A 672 -19.23 -14.45 36.31
N ASN A 673 -18.82 -15.49 37.02
CA ASN A 673 -19.26 -16.87 36.78
C ASN A 673 -20.43 -17.27 37.70
N CYS A 674 -21.30 -16.32 38.04
CA CYS A 674 -22.49 -16.60 38.86
C CYS A 674 -23.43 -17.58 38.13
N LYS A 675 -24.00 -18.52 38.88
CA LYS A 675 -24.90 -19.58 38.38
C LYS A 675 -26.32 -19.46 38.94
N ALA A 676 -26.65 -18.32 39.55
CA ALA A 676 -27.98 -18.05 40.07
C ALA A 676 -29.00 -18.12 38.93
N LYS A 677 -30.15 -18.77 39.19
CA LYS A 677 -31.22 -18.93 38.19
C LYS A 677 -32.18 -17.73 38.14
N ASN A 678 -32.20 -16.92 39.19
CA ASN A 678 -33.02 -15.72 39.28
C ASN A 678 -32.21 -14.63 39.99
N MET A 679 -32.37 -13.39 39.54
CA MET A 679 -31.73 -12.23 40.17
C MET A 679 -32.65 -11.03 40.13
N SER A 680 -32.54 -10.18 41.15
CA SER A 680 -33.17 -8.86 41.12
C SER A 680 -32.25 -7.89 40.38
N VAL A 681 -32.68 -7.37 39.24
CA VAL A 681 -31.85 -6.56 38.34
C VAL A 681 -32.37 -5.13 38.29
N CYS A 682 -31.46 -4.18 38.47
CA CYS A 682 -31.72 -2.76 38.30
C CYS A 682 -31.75 -2.42 36.82
N ASP A 683 -32.94 -2.27 36.26
CA ASP A 683 -33.22 -1.96 34.87
C ASP A 683 -33.13 -0.45 34.56
N ALA A 684 -32.39 0.29 35.38
CA ALA A 684 -32.16 1.71 35.17
C ALA A 684 -31.25 1.91 33.96
N ALA A 685 -31.76 2.56 32.91
CA ALA A 685 -30.95 2.94 31.76
C ALA A 685 -30.24 4.28 32.02
N TYR A 686 -28.92 4.29 31.87
CA TYR A 686 -28.17 5.55 31.93
C TYR A 686 -28.23 6.26 30.58
N PRO A 687 -28.43 7.59 30.53
CA PRO A 687 -28.57 8.28 29.25
C PRO A 687 -27.33 8.14 28.36
N GLY A 688 -27.54 7.66 27.13
CA GLY A 688 -26.46 7.49 26.15
C GLY A 688 -25.57 6.26 26.38
N GLU A 689 -25.98 5.31 27.22
CA GLU A 689 -25.25 4.06 27.45
C GLU A 689 -25.00 3.27 26.14
N GLN A 690 -23.79 2.72 25.98
CA GLN A 690 -23.32 2.03 24.78
C GLN A 690 -22.81 0.62 25.13
N MET A 691 -23.00 -0.34 24.22
CA MET A 691 -22.51 -1.71 24.43
C MET A 691 -20.99 -1.81 24.31
N MET A 692 -20.42 -2.77 25.04
CA MET A 692 -19.02 -3.17 24.98
C MET A 692 -18.69 -3.87 23.66
N SER A 693 -17.52 -3.55 23.07
CA SER A 693 -16.96 -4.26 21.92
C SER A 693 -16.01 -5.36 22.35
N LEU A 694 -16.25 -6.59 21.88
CA LEU A 694 -15.32 -7.72 21.98
C LEU A 694 -14.37 -7.81 20.78
N GLY A 695 -14.40 -6.85 19.86
CA GLY A 695 -13.35 -6.68 18.87
C GLY A 695 -12.12 -5.96 19.45
N ILE A 696 -10.91 -6.46 19.17
CA ILE A 696 -9.65 -5.78 19.49
C ILE A 696 -9.14 -5.05 18.23
N ALA A 697 -9.38 -3.74 18.14
CA ALA A 697 -8.88 -2.92 17.03
C ALA A 697 -7.37 -2.62 17.14
N GLU A 698 -6.89 -2.44 18.37
CA GLU A 698 -5.49 -2.23 18.71
C GLU A 698 -5.19 -3.06 19.95
N GLN A 699 -4.01 -3.67 20.00
CA GLN A 699 -3.59 -4.45 21.15
C GLN A 699 -3.26 -3.53 22.34
N PRO A 700 -3.53 -3.96 23.59
CA PRO A 700 -3.15 -3.20 24.77
C PRO A 700 -1.62 -3.09 24.88
N GLU A 701 -1.13 -1.87 25.08
CA GLU A 701 0.29 -1.61 25.30
C GLU A 701 0.67 -1.92 26.74
N LEU A 702 1.09 -3.16 27.00
CA LEU A 702 1.51 -3.61 28.33
C LEU A 702 3.03 -3.58 28.46
N LYS A 703 3.54 -3.41 29.68
CA LYS A 703 4.98 -3.48 29.98
C LYS A 703 5.55 -4.78 29.40
N LYS A 704 6.69 -4.67 28.72
CA LYS A 704 7.34 -5.83 28.11
C LYS A 704 7.94 -6.73 29.17
N ASN A 705 7.50 -7.98 29.21
CA ASN A 705 8.07 -9.08 29.99
C ASN A 705 8.27 -10.26 29.03
N LEU A 706 9.43 -10.33 28.38
CA LEU A 706 9.65 -11.26 27.29
C LEU A 706 9.81 -12.72 27.78
N SER A 707 9.31 -13.66 26.99
CA SER A 707 9.60 -15.07 27.15
C SER A 707 11.06 -15.41 26.85
N ASP A 708 11.46 -16.63 27.21
CA ASP A 708 12.70 -17.21 26.71
C ASP A 708 12.66 -17.29 25.19
N ASN A 709 13.83 -17.26 24.56
CA ASN A 709 13.93 -17.34 23.11
C ASN A 709 13.50 -18.74 22.63
N ARG A 710 12.57 -18.77 21.69
CA ARG A 710 12.12 -19.98 21.01
C ARG A 710 12.41 -19.87 19.53
N THR A 711 13.11 -20.84 18.97
CA THR A 711 13.34 -20.94 17.53
C THR A 711 12.30 -21.88 16.93
N VAL A 712 11.59 -21.43 15.90
CA VAL A 712 10.73 -22.27 15.07
C VAL A 712 11.33 -22.37 13.68
N ILE A 713 11.60 -23.60 13.24
CA ILE A 713 12.23 -23.92 11.97
C ILE A 713 11.38 -24.92 11.18
N SER A 714 11.15 -24.64 9.92
CA SER A 714 10.59 -25.63 8.99
C SER A 714 11.60 -26.76 8.75
N ARG A 715 11.11 -28.00 8.77
CA ARG A 715 11.89 -29.19 8.42
C ARG A 715 12.24 -29.29 6.92
N PHE A 716 11.53 -28.57 6.03
CA PHE A 716 11.68 -28.72 4.57
C PHE A 716 12.16 -27.46 3.84
N VAL A 717 11.70 -26.27 4.23
CA VAL A 717 12.00 -25.04 3.47
C VAL A 717 13.11 -24.19 4.08
N ASN A 718 13.81 -24.70 5.11
CA ASN A 718 14.88 -23.99 5.85
C ASN A 718 14.51 -22.54 6.26
N VAL A 719 13.21 -22.28 6.44
CA VAL A 719 12.71 -21.02 6.99
C VAL A 719 12.73 -21.15 8.51
N LYS A 720 13.32 -20.17 9.20
CA LYS A 720 13.40 -20.12 10.66
C LYS A 720 13.02 -18.76 11.22
N ALA A 721 12.50 -18.72 12.44
CA ALA A 721 12.37 -17.46 13.18
C ALA A 721 12.63 -17.68 14.67
N ASP A 722 13.42 -16.79 15.24
CA ASP A 722 13.61 -16.65 16.68
C ASP A 722 12.52 -15.73 17.25
N MET A 723 11.91 -16.16 18.36
CA MET A 723 10.69 -15.56 18.88
C MET A 723 10.78 -15.37 20.39
N GLN A 724 10.30 -14.20 20.85
CA GLN A 724 10.09 -13.90 22.25
C GLN A 724 8.79 -13.11 22.40
N MET A 725 7.81 -13.68 23.09
CA MET A 725 6.49 -13.07 23.25
C MET A 725 6.37 -12.37 24.60
N ASN A 726 5.54 -11.33 24.68
CA ASN A 726 5.29 -10.62 25.93
C ASN A 726 4.36 -11.43 26.84
N LYS A 727 4.88 -11.98 27.94
CA LYS A 727 4.13 -12.76 28.94
C LYS A 727 2.94 -12.00 29.52
N ASN A 728 3.08 -10.69 29.71
CA ASN A 728 2.00 -9.86 30.23
C ASN A 728 0.82 -9.77 29.25
N LEU A 729 1.07 -9.84 27.93
CA LEU A 729 0.03 -9.90 26.91
C LEU A 729 -0.63 -11.29 26.88
N MET A 730 0.13 -12.36 27.10
CA MET A 730 -0.41 -13.72 27.25
C MET A 730 -1.36 -13.81 28.46
N ASP A 731 -1.01 -13.20 29.58
CA ASP A 731 -1.88 -13.14 30.76
C ASP A 731 -3.21 -12.41 30.45
N PHE A 732 -3.18 -11.36 29.63
CA PHE A 732 -4.39 -10.69 29.16
C PHE A 732 -5.22 -11.59 28.23
N TYR A 733 -4.60 -12.30 27.28
CA TYR A 733 -5.30 -13.22 26.39
C TYR A 733 -5.93 -14.41 27.14
N ASN A 734 -5.28 -14.91 28.19
CA ASN A 734 -5.85 -15.93 29.08
C ASN A 734 -7.16 -15.49 29.75
N ASP A 735 -7.30 -14.19 30.04
CA ASP A 735 -8.50 -13.62 30.64
C ASP A 735 -9.55 -13.19 29.60
N TYR A 736 -9.26 -13.29 28.30
CA TYR A 736 -10.13 -12.81 27.22
C TYR A 736 -11.33 -13.75 26.98
N PRO A 737 -12.57 -13.24 26.83
CA PRO A 737 -13.74 -14.09 26.68
C PRO A 737 -13.84 -14.62 25.26
N THR A 738 -13.79 -15.94 25.11
CA THR A 738 -14.17 -16.60 23.85
C THR A 738 -15.62 -16.29 23.54
N SER A 739 -15.87 -15.74 22.34
CA SER A 739 -17.17 -15.18 21.98
C SER A 739 -17.46 -15.35 20.50
N TYR A 740 -18.74 -15.37 20.14
CA TYR A 740 -19.23 -15.36 18.76
C TYR A 740 -20.23 -14.20 18.57
N ASP A 741 -20.85 -14.03 17.40
CA ASP A 741 -21.77 -12.91 17.11
C ASP A 741 -23.22 -13.12 17.60
N GLY A 742 -23.48 -14.25 18.30
CA GLY A 742 -24.81 -14.64 18.76
C GLY A 742 -25.70 -15.31 17.69
N LYS A 743 -25.23 -15.46 16.44
CA LYS A 743 -25.99 -16.03 15.33
C LYS A 743 -25.31 -17.24 14.71
N ASP A 744 -23.99 -17.16 14.51
CA ASP A 744 -23.18 -18.23 13.95
C ASP A 744 -21.93 -18.43 14.80
N MET A 745 -21.81 -19.60 15.43
CA MET A 745 -20.65 -19.93 16.26
C MET A 745 -19.33 -19.85 15.49
N MET A 746 -19.35 -19.99 14.15
CA MET A 746 -18.13 -19.88 13.34
C MET A 746 -17.56 -18.46 13.31
N THR A 747 -18.35 -17.45 13.71
CA THR A 747 -17.85 -16.07 13.83
C THR A 747 -16.78 -15.92 14.93
N ARG A 748 -16.65 -16.91 15.83
CA ARG A 748 -15.70 -16.86 16.95
C ARG A 748 -14.26 -16.59 16.53
N TRP A 749 -13.77 -17.29 15.49
CA TRP A 749 -12.39 -17.17 15.04
C TRP A 749 -12.08 -15.83 14.37
N ALA A 750 -13.11 -15.12 13.88
CA ALA A 750 -12.91 -13.81 13.29
C ALA A 750 -12.47 -12.77 14.33
N TYR A 751 -12.79 -12.91 15.62
CA TYR A 751 -12.27 -12.01 16.66
C TYR A 751 -10.75 -12.13 16.78
N TYR A 752 -10.24 -13.36 16.76
CA TYR A 752 -8.81 -13.65 16.84
C TYR A 752 -8.09 -13.27 15.55
N ALA A 753 -8.59 -13.70 14.39
CA ALA A 753 -7.98 -13.41 13.10
C ALA A 753 -8.03 -11.93 12.68
N ASN A 754 -8.98 -11.13 13.19
CA ASN A 754 -9.00 -9.69 12.92
C ASN A 754 -8.24 -8.87 13.97
N THR A 755 -7.77 -9.48 15.06
CA THR A 755 -6.92 -8.80 16.05
C THR A 755 -5.53 -8.57 15.43
N PRO A 756 -5.05 -7.32 15.30
CA PRO A 756 -3.72 -7.08 14.74
C PRO A 756 -2.65 -7.76 15.56
N VAL A 757 -1.54 -8.19 14.95
CA VAL A 757 -0.39 -8.73 15.70
C VAL A 757 0.39 -7.63 16.44
N SER A 758 1.11 -8.07 17.47
CA SER A 758 1.91 -7.30 18.41
C SER A 758 3.12 -6.68 17.77
N GLN A 759 3.61 -5.62 18.40
CA GLN A 759 4.83 -4.96 17.95
C GLN A 759 6.03 -5.91 18.08
N GLU A 760 6.04 -6.83 19.05
CA GLU A 760 7.05 -7.88 19.19
C GLU A 760 7.12 -8.78 17.94
N VAL A 761 5.97 -9.21 17.42
CA VAL A 761 5.91 -10.02 16.19
C VAL A 761 6.38 -9.20 14.99
N LYS A 762 5.92 -7.94 14.86
CA LYS A 762 6.31 -7.03 13.77
C LYS A 762 7.79 -6.69 13.75
N ASP A 763 8.41 -6.53 14.93
CA ASP A 763 9.80 -6.10 15.06
C ASP A 763 10.78 -7.27 15.05
N LYS A 764 10.39 -8.44 15.57
CA LYS A 764 11.31 -9.59 15.70
C LYS A 764 11.04 -10.68 14.68
N VAL A 765 9.80 -11.12 14.52
CA VAL A 765 9.48 -12.31 13.71
C VAL A 765 9.38 -11.95 12.24
N TYR A 766 8.63 -10.90 11.91
CA TYR A 766 8.37 -10.52 10.52
C TYR A 766 9.63 -10.19 9.71
N PRO A 767 10.63 -9.45 10.23
CA PRO A 767 11.84 -9.17 9.47
C PRO A 767 12.64 -10.42 9.11
N GLN A 768 12.71 -11.41 10.02
CA GLN A 768 13.38 -12.68 9.77
C GLN A 768 12.68 -13.48 8.66
N LEU A 769 11.35 -13.56 8.72
CA LEU A 769 10.57 -14.24 7.68
C LEU A 769 10.67 -13.50 6.33
N LYS A 770 10.54 -12.17 6.32
CA LYS A 770 10.69 -11.33 5.12
C LYS A 770 12.06 -11.50 4.47
N GLN A 771 13.13 -11.55 5.26
CA GLN A 771 14.48 -11.76 4.75
C GLN A 771 14.62 -13.11 4.04
N GLN A 772 13.99 -14.16 4.58
CA GLN A 772 14.10 -15.52 4.04
C GLN A 772 13.22 -15.79 2.83
N ILE A 773 12.01 -15.21 2.78
CA ILE A 773 11.18 -15.26 1.55
C ILE A 773 11.74 -14.34 0.46
N GLY A 774 12.46 -13.28 0.82
CA GLY A 774 13.12 -12.37 -0.11
C GLY A 774 12.17 -11.79 -1.16
N ASN A 775 12.60 -11.79 -2.43
CA ASN A 775 11.81 -11.34 -3.58
C ASN A 775 11.10 -12.50 -4.30
N ALA A 776 10.84 -13.62 -3.61
CA ALA A 776 10.16 -14.75 -4.21
C ALA A 776 8.77 -14.33 -4.75
N PRO A 777 8.29 -14.94 -5.85
CA PRO A 777 6.92 -14.75 -6.31
C PRO A 777 5.92 -15.07 -5.18
N LYS A 778 4.76 -14.38 -5.16
CA LYS A 778 3.83 -14.46 -4.04
C LYS A 778 3.36 -15.88 -3.74
N LEU A 779 3.10 -16.70 -4.77
CA LEU A 779 2.78 -18.13 -4.57
C LEU A 779 3.91 -18.91 -3.87
N MET A 780 5.16 -18.71 -4.29
CA MET A 780 6.32 -19.37 -3.68
C MET A 780 6.50 -18.92 -2.23
N ALA A 781 6.42 -17.61 -1.97
CA ALA A 781 6.49 -17.07 -0.62
C ALA A 781 5.35 -17.59 0.28
N ALA A 782 4.13 -17.72 -0.26
CA ALA A 782 3.00 -18.30 0.46
C ALA A 782 3.25 -19.77 0.81
N ASN A 783 3.78 -20.59 -0.11
CA ASN A 783 4.16 -21.98 0.16
C ASN A 783 5.27 -22.10 1.21
N MET A 784 6.26 -21.20 1.19
CA MET A 784 7.31 -21.16 2.21
C MET A 784 6.76 -20.86 3.61
N LEU A 785 5.89 -19.85 3.72
CA LEU A 785 5.22 -19.50 4.98
C LEU A 785 4.27 -20.61 5.44
N LEU A 786 3.53 -21.21 4.50
CA LEU A 786 2.60 -22.31 4.76
C LEU A 786 3.35 -23.52 5.34
N ASN A 787 4.47 -23.89 4.72
CA ASN A 787 5.31 -24.98 5.19
C ASN A 787 5.98 -24.66 6.54
N TRP A 788 6.34 -23.40 6.81
CA TRP A 788 6.84 -22.97 8.11
C TRP A 788 5.81 -23.16 9.23
N VAL A 789 4.54 -22.80 8.99
CA VAL A 789 3.44 -23.05 9.94
C VAL A 789 3.16 -24.54 10.08
N GLN A 790 3.07 -25.30 8.98
CA GLN A 790 2.81 -26.74 8.98
C GLN A 790 3.92 -27.51 9.74
N MET A 791 5.19 -27.21 9.47
CA MET A 791 6.29 -28.10 9.87
C MET A 791 7.09 -27.60 11.05
N GLY A 792 7.03 -26.29 11.34
CA GLY A 792 7.75 -25.67 12.43
C GLY A 792 6.98 -25.64 13.75
N LEU A 793 5.65 -25.61 13.71
CA LEU A 793 4.81 -25.60 14.91
C LEU A 793 4.28 -27.00 15.21
N THR A 794 4.33 -27.42 16.47
CA THR A 794 3.83 -28.74 16.88
C THR A 794 2.31 -28.71 16.97
N TYR A 795 1.65 -29.69 16.34
CA TYR A 795 0.20 -29.85 16.49
C TYR A 795 -0.13 -30.49 17.82
N GLY A 796 -1.13 -29.95 18.52
CA GLY A 796 -1.68 -30.53 19.74
C GLY A 796 -3.09 -30.03 19.96
N TYR A 797 -3.79 -30.64 20.90
CA TYR A 797 -5.20 -30.36 21.19
C TYR A 797 -5.33 -29.60 22.49
N ASP A 798 -6.26 -28.66 22.51
CA ASP A 798 -6.49 -27.79 23.65
C ASP A 798 -7.08 -28.52 24.86
N GLU A 799 -7.93 -29.51 24.64
CA GLU A 799 -8.58 -30.30 25.68
C GLU A 799 -7.55 -30.92 26.64
N LYS A 800 -6.35 -31.25 26.16
CA LYS A 800 -5.29 -31.84 26.98
C LYS A 800 -4.65 -30.86 27.97
N VAL A 801 -4.69 -29.56 27.66
CA VAL A 801 -4.00 -28.53 28.42
C VAL A 801 -4.99 -27.64 29.18
N TRP A 802 -6.11 -27.29 28.55
CA TRP A 802 -7.13 -26.38 29.09
C TRP A 802 -8.46 -27.07 29.43
N GLY A 803 -8.68 -28.32 29.03
CA GLY A 803 -9.92 -29.07 29.32
C GLY A 803 -11.13 -28.65 28.48
N HIS A 804 -10.93 -27.77 27.50
CA HIS A 804 -11.93 -27.26 26.56
C HIS A 804 -11.24 -26.72 25.31
N ASP A 805 -11.99 -26.52 24.23
CA ASP A 805 -11.56 -25.79 23.02
C ASP A 805 -11.23 -24.32 23.35
N ARG A 806 -10.08 -23.83 22.86
CA ARG A 806 -9.63 -22.47 23.05
C ARG A 806 -8.75 -21.98 21.89
N ALA A 807 -9.40 -21.44 20.86
CA ALA A 807 -8.74 -20.64 19.84
C ALA A 807 -7.75 -19.59 20.39
N PHE A 808 -6.59 -19.48 19.75
CA PHE A 808 -5.51 -18.57 20.08
C PHE A 808 -5.50 -17.28 19.25
N PHE A 809 -5.02 -16.21 19.88
CA PHE A 809 -4.46 -15.08 19.15
C PHE A 809 -3.13 -15.49 18.49
N ALA A 810 -2.73 -14.82 17.40
CA ALA A 810 -1.57 -15.24 16.61
C ALA A 810 -0.26 -15.38 17.43
N GLU A 811 -0.06 -14.54 18.44
CA GLU A 811 1.09 -14.58 19.35
C GLU A 811 1.08 -15.80 20.25
N GLU A 812 -0.09 -16.25 20.69
CA GLU A 812 -0.24 -17.42 21.54
C GLU A 812 0.23 -18.67 20.81
N SER A 813 -0.04 -18.79 19.49
CA SER A 813 0.50 -19.88 18.65
C SER A 813 2.04 -19.87 18.57
N LEU A 814 2.68 -18.70 18.70
CA LEU A 814 4.14 -18.56 18.73
C LEU A 814 4.72 -18.78 20.13
N PHE A 815 3.93 -18.52 21.17
CA PHE A 815 4.32 -18.66 22.57
C PHE A 815 4.15 -20.10 23.09
N TYR A 816 2.97 -20.70 22.91
CA TYR A 816 2.63 -22.01 23.44
C TYR A 816 3.24 -23.16 22.61
N PRO A 817 3.57 -24.29 23.26
CA PRO A 817 4.26 -25.39 22.59
C PRO A 817 3.43 -26.10 21.52
N PHE A 818 2.11 -26.01 21.60
CA PHE A 818 1.15 -26.68 20.72
C PHE A 818 0.16 -25.66 20.15
N CYS A 819 -0.36 -25.96 18.97
CA CYS A 819 -1.45 -25.22 18.32
C CYS A 819 -2.19 -26.15 17.35
N ASP A 820 -3.50 -25.98 17.22
CA ASP A 820 -4.36 -26.86 16.43
C ASP A 820 -4.72 -26.25 15.05
N CYS A 821 -5.90 -26.58 14.49
CA CYS A 821 -6.28 -26.15 13.16
C CYS A 821 -6.63 -24.66 13.06
N GLU A 822 -7.37 -24.15 14.03
CA GLU A 822 -7.77 -22.76 14.06
C GLU A 822 -6.60 -21.83 14.32
N ASP A 823 -5.74 -22.18 15.27
CA ASP A 823 -4.59 -21.38 15.67
C ASP A 823 -3.64 -21.16 14.51
N ARG A 824 -3.34 -22.24 13.79
CA ARG A 824 -2.49 -22.21 12.61
C ARG A 824 -3.11 -21.43 11.47
N SER A 825 -4.43 -21.53 11.31
CA SER A 825 -5.18 -20.77 10.31
C SER A 825 -5.19 -19.27 10.61
N ILE A 826 -5.39 -18.91 11.88
CA ILE A 826 -5.32 -17.54 12.37
C ILE A 826 -3.90 -16.99 12.12
N LEU A 827 -2.86 -17.66 12.59
CA LEU A 827 -1.48 -17.23 12.40
C LEU A 827 -1.11 -17.12 10.90
N PHE A 828 -1.41 -18.14 10.10
CA PHE A 828 -1.09 -18.13 8.67
C PHE A 828 -1.83 -17.00 7.94
N SER A 829 -3.08 -16.71 8.31
CA SER A 829 -3.82 -15.59 7.74
C SER A 829 -3.12 -14.24 7.98
N HIS A 830 -2.46 -14.06 9.13
CA HIS A 830 -1.67 -12.85 9.40
C HIS A 830 -0.41 -12.80 8.54
N LEU A 831 0.32 -13.92 8.43
CA LEU A 831 1.52 -13.97 7.59
C LEU A 831 1.23 -13.60 6.13
N ILE A 832 0.11 -14.07 5.58
CA ILE A 832 -0.29 -13.76 4.21
C ILE A 832 -0.71 -12.28 4.04
N ARG A 833 -1.53 -11.75 4.95
CA ARG A 833 -1.96 -10.34 4.90
C ARG A 833 -0.80 -9.38 5.11
N ASP A 834 0.02 -9.62 6.12
CA ASP A 834 1.00 -8.64 6.59
C ASP A 834 2.34 -8.72 5.84
N LEU A 835 2.71 -9.90 5.33
CA LEU A 835 3.99 -10.10 4.63
C LEU A 835 3.82 -10.09 3.10
N LEU A 836 2.74 -10.66 2.57
CA LEU A 836 2.52 -10.79 1.13
C LEU A 836 1.49 -9.82 0.56
N ASP A 837 0.77 -9.09 1.44
CA ASP A 837 -0.20 -8.10 1.04
C ASP A 837 -1.26 -8.72 0.10
N LEU A 838 -1.81 -9.86 0.54
CA LEU A 838 -2.84 -10.65 -0.15
C LEU A 838 -4.06 -10.82 0.75
N ASP A 839 -5.23 -10.93 0.12
CA ASP A 839 -6.47 -11.21 0.85
C ASP A 839 -6.57 -12.70 1.15
N VAL A 840 -7.05 -13.03 2.34
CA VAL A 840 -7.21 -14.40 2.82
C VAL A 840 -8.56 -14.51 3.54
N VAL A 841 -9.19 -15.66 3.42
CA VAL A 841 -10.41 -16.01 4.14
C VAL A 841 -10.14 -17.23 5.00
N LEU A 842 -10.84 -17.34 6.14
CA LEU A 842 -10.93 -18.61 6.84
C LEU A 842 -12.08 -19.40 6.24
N VAL A 843 -11.89 -20.70 6.12
CA VAL A 843 -12.89 -21.62 5.59
C VAL A 843 -13.10 -22.71 6.63
N TYR A 844 -14.33 -22.79 7.10
CA TYR A 844 -14.75 -23.79 8.05
C TYR A 844 -15.55 -24.87 7.36
N TYR A 845 -15.18 -26.12 7.59
CA TYR A 845 -16.04 -27.28 7.43
C TYR A 845 -16.31 -27.88 8.81
N PRO A 846 -17.43 -28.60 9.02
CA PRO A 846 -17.66 -29.30 10.28
C PRO A 846 -16.42 -30.07 10.76
N GLY A 847 -15.84 -29.59 11.87
CA GLY A 847 -14.62 -30.10 12.50
C GLY A 847 -13.27 -29.54 12.06
N HIS A 848 -13.19 -28.76 10.97
CA HIS A 848 -11.91 -28.31 10.42
C HIS A 848 -11.91 -26.84 10.01
N LEU A 849 -10.91 -26.07 10.48
CA LEU A 849 -10.64 -24.72 10.02
C LEU A 849 -9.34 -24.68 9.22
N TYR A 850 -9.39 -24.02 8.07
CA TYR A 850 -8.22 -23.76 7.21
C TYR A 850 -8.36 -22.41 6.50
N THR A 851 -7.42 -22.07 5.61
CA THR A 851 -7.45 -20.80 4.88
C THR A 851 -7.57 -20.97 3.36
N ALA A 852 -8.02 -19.92 2.68
CA ALA A 852 -7.88 -19.79 1.24
C ALA A 852 -7.41 -18.37 0.88
N VAL A 853 -6.47 -18.26 -0.07
CA VAL A 853 -5.74 -17.03 -0.39
C VAL A 853 -6.12 -16.54 -1.79
N CYS A 854 -6.47 -15.26 -1.91
CA CYS A 854 -6.73 -14.62 -3.20
C CYS A 854 -5.42 -14.05 -3.76
N PHE A 855 -4.82 -14.77 -4.69
CA PHE A 855 -3.64 -14.30 -5.42
C PHE A 855 -4.02 -13.31 -6.52
N ASN A 856 -3.05 -12.45 -6.90
CA ASN A 856 -3.17 -11.54 -8.04
C ASN A 856 -2.88 -12.24 -9.38
N GLU A 857 -2.31 -13.44 -9.33
CA GLU A 857 -2.00 -14.30 -10.45
C GLU A 857 -2.93 -15.52 -10.45
N ASP A 858 -3.11 -16.14 -11.61
CA ASP A 858 -3.94 -17.35 -11.70
C ASP A 858 -3.16 -18.56 -11.15
N VAL A 859 -3.47 -18.94 -9.91
CA VAL A 859 -2.87 -20.09 -9.23
C VAL A 859 -3.70 -21.34 -9.51
N THR A 860 -3.04 -22.42 -9.92
CA THR A 860 -3.66 -23.72 -10.18
C THR A 860 -3.98 -24.46 -8.87
N GLY A 861 -5.04 -25.27 -8.90
CA GLY A 861 -5.46 -26.10 -7.77
C GLY A 861 -6.90 -25.84 -7.35
N ASP A 862 -7.29 -26.40 -6.22
CA ASP A 862 -8.64 -26.23 -5.67
C ASP A 862 -8.83 -24.82 -5.12
N TYR A 863 -10.00 -24.24 -5.36
CA TYR A 863 -10.32 -22.87 -4.99
C TYR A 863 -11.79 -22.68 -4.64
N ILE A 864 -12.07 -21.62 -3.89
CA ILE A 864 -13.41 -21.17 -3.53
C ILE A 864 -13.65 -19.80 -4.17
N MET A 865 -14.82 -19.61 -4.77
CA MET A 865 -15.25 -18.31 -5.28
C MET A 865 -15.97 -17.54 -4.19
N VAL A 866 -15.44 -16.39 -3.80
CA VAL A 866 -16.02 -15.52 -2.77
C VAL A 866 -16.22 -14.14 -3.37
N ASN A 867 -17.46 -13.66 -3.45
CA ASN A 867 -17.80 -12.36 -4.05
C ASN A 867 -17.18 -12.14 -5.45
N GLY A 868 -17.18 -13.18 -6.30
CA GLY A 868 -16.62 -13.12 -7.66
C GLY A 868 -15.09 -13.18 -7.74
N ARG A 869 -14.39 -13.37 -6.62
CA ARG A 869 -12.93 -13.50 -6.57
C ARG A 869 -12.52 -14.93 -6.24
N LYS A 870 -11.41 -15.37 -6.83
CA LYS A 870 -10.84 -16.72 -6.67
C LYS A 870 -9.92 -16.77 -5.45
N PHE A 871 -10.29 -17.55 -4.43
CA PHE A 871 -9.47 -17.84 -3.26
C PHE A 871 -8.97 -19.28 -3.35
N THR A 872 -7.67 -19.47 -3.55
CA THR A 872 -7.05 -20.78 -3.71
C THR A 872 -6.78 -21.40 -2.33
N VAL A 873 -7.11 -22.67 -2.15
CA VAL A 873 -6.98 -23.37 -0.86
C VAL A 873 -5.54 -23.32 -0.35
N ALA A 874 -5.35 -23.03 0.94
CA ALA A 874 -4.05 -23.04 1.60
C ALA A 874 -4.24 -23.54 3.04
N ASP A 875 -4.04 -24.84 3.24
CA ASP A 875 -4.34 -25.48 4.53
C ASP A 875 -3.08 -25.63 5.40
N PRO A 876 -2.96 -24.89 6.52
CA PRO A 876 -1.79 -24.94 7.40
C PRO A 876 -1.74 -26.18 8.30
N THR A 877 -2.73 -27.07 8.20
CA THR A 877 -2.78 -28.36 8.89
C THR A 877 -2.59 -29.55 7.96
N TYR A 878 -2.64 -29.34 6.64
CA TYR A 878 -2.36 -30.37 5.66
C TYR A 878 -0.86 -30.46 5.44
N TYR A 879 -0.17 -31.29 6.23
CA TYR A 879 1.29 -31.31 6.24
C TYR A 879 1.90 -31.55 4.87
N ASN A 880 2.89 -30.71 4.52
CA ASN A 880 3.62 -30.73 3.26
C ASN A 880 2.78 -30.45 1.99
N ALA A 881 1.52 -30.02 2.17
CA ALA A 881 0.66 -29.61 1.08
C ALA A 881 0.95 -28.16 0.69
N ASN A 882 1.18 -27.94 -0.60
CA ASN A 882 1.25 -26.60 -1.17
C ASN A 882 -0.15 -25.99 -1.33
N VAL A 883 -0.18 -24.68 -1.55
CA VAL A 883 -1.37 -23.96 -2.02
C VAL A 883 -2.00 -24.69 -3.21
N GLY A 884 -3.33 -24.80 -3.20
CA GLY A 884 -4.15 -25.49 -4.20
C GLY A 884 -4.48 -26.94 -3.88
N LYS A 885 -4.06 -27.46 -2.72
CA LYS A 885 -4.35 -28.84 -2.28
C LYS A 885 -5.40 -28.86 -1.16
N THR A 886 -6.51 -29.55 -1.39
CA THR A 886 -7.52 -29.81 -0.37
C THR A 886 -7.34 -31.21 0.23
N MET A 887 -7.55 -31.34 1.54
CA MET A 887 -7.56 -32.65 2.19
C MET A 887 -8.62 -33.58 1.58
N SER A 888 -8.32 -34.87 1.51
CA SER A 888 -9.29 -35.87 1.05
C SER A 888 -10.47 -36.00 2.04
N LYS A 889 -11.69 -36.25 1.53
CA LYS A 889 -12.94 -36.44 2.29
C LYS A 889 -13.59 -35.19 2.91
N MET A 890 -13.22 -34.00 2.45
CA MET A 890 -13.89 -32.75 2.88
C MET A 890 -15.25 -32.58 2.16
N ASP A 891 -16.33 -32.40 2.92
CA ASP A 891 -17.67 -32.11 2.38
C ASP A 891 -17.80 -30.62 2.06
N ASN A 892 -17.36 -30.29 0.85
CA ASN A 892 -17.28 -28.92 0.35
C ASN A 892 -18.61 -28.16 0.34
N SER A 893 -19.74 -28.88 0.25
CA SER A 893 -21.08 -28.29 0.24
C SER A 893 -21.46 -27.61 1.57
N LYS A 894 -20.74 -27.92 2.65
CA LYS A 894 -20.96 -27.36 3.99
C LYS A 894 -19.94 -26.30 4.39
N ALA A 895 -19.06 -25.87 3.47
CA ALA A 895 -18.10 -24.81 3.77
C ALA A 895 -18.83 -23.54 4.19
N LYS A 896 -18.37 -22.93 5.28
CA LYS A 896 -18.68 -21.54 5.62
C LYS A 896 -17.40 -20.71 5.47
N VAL A 897 -17.53 -19.53 4.89
CA VAL A 897 -16.39 -18.64 4.64
C VAL A 897 -16.47 -17.43 5.57
N ILE A 898 -15.40 -17.20 6.31
CA ILE A 898 -15.27 -16.07 7.20
C ILE A 898 -14.41 -15.02 6.50
N LEU A 899 -14.98 -13.85 6.25
CA LEU A 899 -14.25 -12.75 5.64
C LEU A 899 -13.41 -12.05 6.70
N LEU A 900 -12.12 -11.89 6.40
CA LEU A 900 -11.19 -11.15 7.24
C LEU A 900 -10.98 -9.76 6.67
N LYS A 901 -10.73 -8.80 7.58
CA LYS A 901 -10.29 -7.46 7.20
C LYS A 901 -8.80 -7.50 6.89
N ARG A 902 -8.41 -6.73 5.89
CA ARG A 902 -7.01 -6.46 5.55
C ARG A 902 -6.55 -5.21 6.28
#